data_AF-A0A3B9L2S5-F1
#
_entry.id   AF-A0A3B9L2S5-F1
#
_cell.length_a   1.000
_cell.length_b   1.000
_cell.length_c   1.000
_cell.angle_alpha   90.00
_cell.angle_beta   90.00
_cell.angle_gamma   90.00
#
_symmetry.space_group_name_H-M   'P 1'
#
loop_
_entity.id
_entity.type
_entity.pdbx_description
1 polymer ?
#
loop_
_entity_poly.entity_id
_entity_poly.type
_entity_poly.pdbx_seq_one_letter_code
_entity_poly.pdbx_strand_id
1 'polypeptide(L)'
;MKQLLITTRHAIRTITAFFFVATVALLVAAVLLRSFGEIRLQLLLTFIGFGFGGTLLNLLLDCYSENRPVMILGSVALGVSLTFYLLLVWGSGWRTEPTIWRIWWVSSIATLTITHLGVLKMIQAWRSNRIARAAPAFSVATALLLAGLAARELLSSPGPIYLGVTAVTGVGALVFSILARRRFIGDQVKPPNIWRRGKLTALGFLFLLTFAMGYYLGHVSAPQPSHAELFPSVLRGMSREHLEAQIRSDLTRLKTASEGIEDLTRKAEAFRGVRAKKFESENRDYYLPEEGDEIRSLFGSYLRYRTALLRLLATYSGFESVPDPDTRARCFMVGFAAAMTVFENSLKLVNTYGDDERAQRKLNEPEPEWGIPGNMFNTLYKSVSSSRNINVSEEMADYFNVHRKDWRERAVWSETNFTWLEQRIDRGLASVRQHSIAPHKAWYDLLKARVQEDVYTPVYAVQSVASEWIGDMRIIERKPFISIQQIEEIESLLKPGDIFLERRNWFLSNAFLPGFWPHAALYVGRMEDLRRLGIANRPEIKGKLREYGAKAPDGHDHTVIEAVSEGVIFNSLTHSMHADYVAVLRPRLSDREIGEAIVRAFSHHGKPYDFDFNFETADKLVCTELVYRCYQGMLNFTPLPEVMGRKTLPAVEIARKFVKERSKEDRDFDFVLFLDGDATTGHARRQVEDEFCASAERSQASFNE
;
A
#
# COMPACT_ATOMS: atom_id res chain seq x y z
N MET A 1 59.54 -1.70 -20.78
CA MET A 1 58.44 -1.05 -20.02
C MET A 1 57.59 -0.08 -20.86
N LYS A 2 58.17 0.91 -21.58
CA LYS A 2 57.39 1.82 -22.47
C LYS A 2 56.64 1.09 -23.59
N GLN A 3 57.29 0.16 -24.29
CA GLN A 3 56.67 -0.69 -25.33
C GLN A 3 55.46 -1.46 -24.78
N LEU A 4 55.65 -2.14 -23.65
CA LEU A 4 54.61 -2.91 -22.96
C LEU A 4 53.39 -2.04 -22.58
N LEU A 5 53.62 -0.82 -22.09
CA LEU A 5 52.56 0.12 -21.74
C LEU A 5 51.76 0.58 -22.98
N ILE A 6 52.44 0.78 -24.12
CA ILE A 6 51.80 1.17 -25.39
C ILE A 6 50.93 0.03 -25.92
N THR A 7 51.45 -1.21 -25.93
CA THR A 7 50.71 -2.40 -26.35
C THR A 7 49.49 -2.64 -25.45
N THR A 8 49.66 -2.51 -24.14
CA THR A 8 48.58 -2.66 -23.15
C THR A 8 47.48 -1.61 -23.35
N ARG A 9 47.85 -0.35 -23.62
CA ARG A 9 46.88 0.72 -23.90
C ARG A 9 46.11 0.49 -25.20
N HIS A 10 46.77 -0.02 -26.24
CA HIS A 10 46.10 -0.38 -27.49
C HIS A 10 45.08 -1.50 -27.27
N ALA A 11 45.48 -2.57 -26.60
CA ALA A 11 44.59 -3.69 -26.28
C ALA A 11 43.35 -3.24 -25.49
N ILE A 12 43.52 -2.45 -24.43
CA ILE A 12 42.41 -1.95 -23.61
C ILE A 12 41.44 -1.10 -24.44
N ARG A 13 41.94 -0.23 -25.32
CA ARG A 13 41.08 0.63 -26.16
C ARG A 13 40.28 -0.20 -27.16
N THR A 14 40.90 -1.19 -27.79
CA THR A 14 40.21 -2.09 -28.72
C THR A 14 39.13 -2.90 -28.00
N ILE A 15 39.44 -3.46 -26.84
CA ILE A 15 38.47 -4.21 -26.01
C ILE A 15 37.32 -3.31 -25.54
N THR A 16 37.62 -2.10 -25.09
CA THR A 16 36.61 -1.13 -24.64
C THR A 16 35.67 -0.75 -25.80
N ALA A 17 36.22 -0.47 -26.98
CA ALA A 17 35.43 -0.14 -28.17
C ALA A 17 34.49 -1.30 -28.58
N PHE A 18 34.98 -2.54 -28.51
CA PHE A 18 34.16 -3.73 -28.73
C PHE A 18 32.96 -3.80 -27.78
N PHE A 19 33.17 -3.61 -26.47
CA PHE A 19 32.08 -3.64 -25.49
C PHE A 19 31.07 -2.51 -25.68
N PHE A 20 31.48 -1.31 -26.10
CA PHE A 20 30.55 -0.23 -26.46
C PHE A 20 29.70 -0.59 -27.68
N VAL A 21 30.30 -1.13 -28.73
CA VAL A 21 29.56 -1.57 -29.94
C VAL A 21 28.59 -2.70 -29.58
N ALA A 22 29.03 -3.68 -28.78
CA ALA A 22 28.19 -4.78 -28.31
C ALA A 22 27.01 -4.28 -27.45
N THR A 23 27.24 -3.27 -26.60
CA THR A 23 26.18 -2.62 -25.81
C THR A 23 25.13 -1.97 -26.71
N VAL A 24 25.56 -1.18 -27.70
CA VAL A 24 24.64 -0.53 -28.66
C VAL A 24 23.89 -1.58 -29.48
N ALA A 25 24.56 -2.63 -29.94
CA ALA A 25 23.94 -3.73 -30.67
C ALA A 25 22.88 -4.46 -29.82
N LEU A 26 23.16 -4.71 -28.54
CA LEU A 26 22.18 -5.30 -27.62
C LEU A 26 21.02 -4.36 -27.30
N LEU A 27 21.25 -3.06 -27.16
CA LEU A 27 20.18 -2.08 -26.97
C LEU A 27 19.28 -1.98 -28.22
N VAL A 28 19.87 -1.96 -29.41
CA VAL A 28 19.12 -2.01 -30.68
C VAL A 28 18.37 -3.33 -30.80
N ALA A 29 18.99 -4.46 -30.48
CA ALA A 29 18.33 -5.76 -30.44
C ALA A 29 17.20 -5.80 -29.39
N ALA A 30 17.35 -5.14 -28.23
CA ALA A 30 16.29 -5.01 -27.23
C ALA A 30 15.07 -4.25 -27.78
N VAL A 31 15.33 -3.15 -28.50
CA VAL A 31 14.30 -2.35 -29.17
C VAL A 31 13.62 -3.14 -30.30
N LEU A 32 14.39 -3.89 -31.09
CA LEU A 32 13.88 -4.64 -32.25
C LEU A 32 13.13 -5.92 -31.86
N LEU A 33 13.65 -6.69 -30.89
CA LEU A 33 13.11 -8.01 -30.52
C LEU A 33 11.94 -7.94 -29.55
N ARG A 34 11.62 -6.74 -29.01
CA ARG A 34 10.52 -6.48 -28.05
C ARG A 34 10.47 -7.45 -26.85
N SER A 35 11.60 -8.11 -26.57
CA SER A 35 11.81 -9.09 -25.51
C SER A 35 13.30 -9.12 -25.13
N PHE A 36 13.60 -8.80 -23.87
CA PHE A 36 14.95 -8.80 -23.35
C PHE A 36 15.01 -9.72 -22.13
N GLY A 37 15.12 -11.02 -22.38
CA GLY A 37 15.19 -12.03 -21.31
C GLY A 37 16.39 -11.82 -20.38
N GLU A 38 16.37 -12.47 -19.21
CA GLU A 38 17.34 -12.26 -18.13
C GLU A 38 18.80 -12.39 -18.59
N ILE A 39 19.11 -13.40 -19.41
CA ILE A 39 20.45 -13.62 -19.96
C ILE A 39 20.91 -12.44 -20.82
N ARG A 40 20.02 -11.86 -21.64
CA ARG A 40 20.35 -10.70 -22.48
C ARG A 40 20.59 -9.45 -21.63
N LEU A 41 19.82 -9.29 -20.55
CA LEU A 41 20.02 -8.24 -19.57
C LEU A 41 21.36 -8.38 -18.84
N GLN A 42 21.71 -9.59 -18.40
CA GLN A 42 22.99 -9.88 -17.77
C GLN A 42 24.16 -9.61 -18.72
N LEU A 43 24.04 -10.00 -19.99
CA LEU A 43 25.04 -9.69 -21.02
C LEU A 43 25.17 -8.19 -21.27
N LEU A 44 24.05 -7.46 -21.36
CA LEU A 44 24.05 -6.01 -21.52
C LEU A 44 24.74 -5.31 -20.34
N LEU A 45 24.38 -5.67 -19.11
CA LEU A 45 24.99 -5.14 -17.90
C LEU A 45 26.48 -5.48 -17.84
N THR A 46 26.85 -6.71 -18.18
CA THR A 46 28.25 -7.13 -18.29
C THR A 46 29.03 -6.26 -19.27
N PHE A 47 28.49 -6.00 -20.46
CA PHE A 47 29.15 -5.15 -21.46
C PHE A 47 29.26 -3.69 -21.04
N ILE A 48 28.24 -3.16 -20.35
CA ILE A 48 28.29 -1.83 -19.73
C ILE A 48 29.40 -1.78 -18.68
N GLY A 49 29.47 -2.77 -17.78
CA GLY A 49 30.49 -2.85 -16.74
C GLY A 49 31.91 -2.89 -17.30
N PHE A 50 32.16 -3.72 -18.32
CA PHE A 50 33.48 -3.80 -18.96
C PHE A 50 33.82 -2.56 -19.80
N GLY A 51 32.87 -1.97 -20.52
CA GLY A 51 33.07 -0.73 -21.27
C GLY A 51 33.42 0.45 -20.34
N PHE A 52 32.72 0.54 -19.21
CA PHE A 52 32.97 1.54 -18.17
C PHE A 52 34.32 1.30 -17.49
N GLY A 53 34.59 0.07 -17.05
CA GLY A 53 35.85 -0.30 -16.39
C GLY A 53 37.07 -0.08 -17.29
N GLY A 54 36.98 -0.44 -18.58
CA GLY A 54 38.03 -0.20 -19.57
C GLY A 54 38.33 1.30 -19.77
N THR A 55 37.29 2.14 -19.74
CA THR A 55 37.43 3.60 -19.83
C THR A 55 38.16 4.17 -18.62
N LEU A 56 37.81 3.75 -17.40
CA LEU A 56 38.49 4.15 -16.17
C LEU A 56 39.93 3.65 -16.10
N LEU A 57 40.18 2.40 -16.50
CA LEU A 57 41.53 1.84 -16.54
C LEU A 57 42.45 2.60 -17.50
N ASN A 58 41.94 2.99 -18.68
CA ASN A 58 42.69 3.81 -19.64
C ASN A 58 43.06 5.18 -19.06
N LEU A 59 42.18 5.79 -18.25
CA LEU A 59 42.45 7.05 -17.54
C LEU A 59 43.48 6.89 -16.42
N LEU A 60 43.39 5.82 -15.63
CA LEU A 60 44.37 5.49 -14.60
C LEU A 60 45.76 5.22 -15.20
N LEU A 61 45.82 4.54 -16.34
CA LEU A 61 47.06 4.33 -17.08
C LEU A 61 47.65 5.63 -17.63
N ASP A 62 46.83 6.63 -17.98
CA ASP A 62 47.31 7.96 -18.36
C ASP A 62 47.97 8.69 -17.18
N CYS A 63 47.53 8.42 -15.95
CA CYS A 63 48.14 8.94 -14.73
C CYS A 63 49.48 8.29 -14.37
N TYR A 64 49.86 7.17 -15.02
CA TYR A 64 51.02 6.35 -14.67
C TYR A 64 52.36 7.12 -14.65
N SER A 65 52.58 8.01 -15.62
CA SER A 65 53.83 8.77 -15.73
C SER A 65 53.99 9.84 -14.66
N GLU A 66 52.89 10.26 -14.01
CA GLU A 66 52.87 11.40 -13.09
C GLU A 66 52.59 10.98 -11.64
N ASN A 67 51.89 9.86 -11.41
CA ASN A 67 51.55 9.38 -10.08
C ASN A 67 51.29 7.86 -10.04
N ARG A 68 52.36 7.07 -9.85
CA ARG A 68 52.26 5.60 -9.76
C ARG A 68 51.31 5.09 -8.67
N PRO A 69 51.29 5.64 -7.44
CA PRO A 69 50.32 5.24 -6.41
C PRO A 69 48.85 5.36 -6.83
N VAL A 70 48.47 6.43 -7.54
CA VAL A 70 47.09 6.63 -8.01
C VAL A 70 46.68 5.57 -9.03
N MET A 71 47.60 5.23 -9.95
CA MET A 71 47.36 4.16 -10.92
C MET A 71 47.13 2.83 -10.20
N ILE A 72 48.05 2.44 -9.31
CA ILE A 72 47.99 1.14 -8.61
C ILE A 72 46.72 1.05 -7.76
N LEU A 73 46.47 2.04 -6.89
CA LEU A 73 45.34 2.02 -5.97
C LEU A 73 43.99 2.08 -6.71
N GLY A 74 43.91 2.90 -7.77
CA GLY A 74 42.71 2.99 -8.60
C GLY A 74 42.44 1.71 -9.38
N SER A 75 43.48 1.05 -9.90
CA SER A 75 43.33 -0.23 -10.60
C SER A 75 42.91 -1.37 -9.67
N VAL A 76 43.42 -1.40 -8.43
CA VAL A 76 42.99 -2.37 -7.41
C VAL A 76 41.53 -2.14 -7.03
N ALA A 77 41.14 -0.89 -6.73
CA ALA A 77 39.75 -0.56 -6.42
C ALA A 77 38.80 -0.91 -7.58
N LEU A 78 39.23 -0.68 -8.82
CA LEU A 78 38.46 -1.02 -10.02
C LEU A 78 38.29 -2.54 -10.16
N GLY A 79 39.34 -3.32 -9.91
CA GLY A 79 39.28 -4.78 -9.93
C GLY A 79 38.29 -5.33 -8.91
N VAL A 80 38.31 -4.80 -7.68
CA VAL A 80 37.35 -5.16 -6.63
C VAL A 80 35.93 -4.77 -7.06
N SER A 81 35.72 -3.53 -7.49
CA SER A 81 34.41 -3.05 -7.97
C SER A 81 33.85 -3.92 -9.09
N LEU A 82 34.64 -4.22 -10.12
CA LEU A 82 34.19 -5.04 -11.25
C LEU A 82 33.88 -6.49 -10.83
N THR A 83 34.66 -7.06 -9.92
CA THR A 83 34.43 -8.42 -9.41
C THR A 83 33.08 -8.51 -8.69
N PHE A 84 32.84 -7.61 -7.73
CA PHE A 84 31.59 -7.59 -6.97
C PHE A 84 30.39 -7.16 -7.84
N TYR A 85 30.60 -6.30 -8.84
CA TYR A 85 29.59 -5.99 -9.85
C TYR A 85 29.14 -7.24 -10.61
N LEU A 86 30.08 -8.05 -11.09
CA LEU A 86 29.77 -9.27 -11.85
C LEU A 86 29.10 -10.33 -10.97
N LEU A 87 29.48 -10.42 -9.69
CA LEU A 87 28.77 -11.25 -8.71
C LEU A 87 27.29 -10.82 -8.57
N LEU A 88 27.01 -9.52 -8.56
CA LEU A 88 25.62 -9.02 -8.49
C LEU A 88 24.84 -9.26 -9.79
N VAL A 89 25.49 -9.13 -10.94
CA VAL A 89 24.85 -9.35 -12.26
C VAL A 89 24.46 -10.82 -12.45
N TRP A 90 25.39 -11.74 -12.18
CA TRP A 90 25.22 -13.17 -12.48
C TRP A 90 24.76 -14.01 -11.29
N GLY A 91 24.87 -13.50 -10.08
CA GLY A 91 24.62 -14.23 -8.85
C GLY A 91 23.26 -13.98 -8.24
N SER A 92 22.29 -14.87 -8.48
CA SER A 92 20.93 -14.74 -7.91
C SER A 92 20.92 -14.71 -6.37
N GLY A 93 21.70 -15.57 -5.70
CA GLY A 93 21.83 -15.57 -4.23
C GLY A 93 22.58 -14.36 -3.68
N TRP A 94 23.60 -13.89 -4.40
CA TRP A 94 24.44 -12.76 -3.97
C TRP A 94 23.71 -11.41 -3.99
N ARG A 95 22.62 -11.28 -4.75
CA ARG A 95 21.76 -10.08 -4.75
C ARG A 95 21.11 -9.81 -3.40
N THR A 96 20.91 -10.86 -2.60
CA THR A 96 20.27 -10.77 -1.26
C THR A 96 21.25 -10.42 -0.15
N GLU A 97 22.56 -10.50 -0.39
CA GLU A 97 23.60 -10.28 0.61
C GLU A 97 24.01 -8.80 0.69
N PRO A 98 23.67 -8.07 1.77
CA PRO A 98 23.95 -6.63 1.87
C PRO A 98 25.45 -6.31 1.83
N THR A 99 26.29 -7.24 2.28
CA THR A 99 27.75 -7.11 2.30
C THR A 99 28.33 -6.98 0.88
N ILE A 100 27.80 -7.71 -0.10
CA ILE A 100 28.26 -7.67 -1.50
C ILE A 100 27.98 -6.29 -2.10
N TRP A 101 26.77 -5.77 -1.86
CA TRP A 101 26.37 -4.42 -2.28
C TRP A 101 27.25 -3.33 -1.67
N ARG A 102 27.56 -3.43 -0.37
CA ARG A 102 28.43 -2.49 0.35
C ARG A 102 29.84 -2.46 -0.24
N ILE A 103 30.42 -3.64 -0.48
CA ILE A 103 31.77 -3.75 -1.05
C ILE A 103 31.81 -3.19 -2.47
N TRP A 104 30.83 -3.53 -3.31
CA TRP A 104 30.71 -2.97 -4.66
C TRP A 104 30.58 -1.45 -4.64
N TRP A 105 29.70 -0.90 -3.80
CA TRP A 105 29.46 0.53 -3.71
C TRP A 105 30.70 1.32 -3.27
N VAL A 106 31.34 0.89 -2.18
CA VAL A 106 32.53 1.56 -1.63
C VAL A 106 33.70 1.49 -2.62
N SER A 107 33.95 0.33 -3.23
CA SER A 107 35.02 0.17 -4.21
C SER A 107 34.76 0.95 -5.50
N SER A 108 33.50 1.11 -5.92
CA SER A 108 33.13 1.93 -7.08
C SER A 108 33.38 3.42 -6.83
N ILE A 109 32.99 3.93 -5.66
CA ILE A 109 33.26 5.31 -5.23
C ILE A 109 34.76 5.56 -5.11
N ALA A 110 35.51 4.61 -4.53
CA ALA A 110 36.96 4.70 -4.41
C ALA A 110 37.62 4.80 -5.79
N THR A 111 37.25 3.92 -6.73
CA THR A 111 37.76 3.94 -8.12
C THR A 111 37.55 5.28 -8.79
N LEU A 112 36.32 5.80 -8.74
CA LEU A 112 35.96 7.08 -9.36
C LEU A 112 36.73 8.24 -8.74
N THR A 113 36.80 8.29 -7.42
CA THR A 113 37.50 9.34 -6.66
C THR A 113 38.99 9.35 -6.95
N ILE A 114 39.65 8.18 -6.90
CA ILE A 114 41.08 8.06 -7.17
C ILE A 114 41.39 8.47 -8.62
N THR A 115 40.54 8.06 -9.58
CA THR A 115 40.69 8.43 -10.99
C THR A 115 40.54 9.95 -11.18
N HIS A 116 39.56 10.58 -10.53
CA HIS A 116 39.33 12.03 -10.60
C HIS A 116 40.47 12.83 -10.00
N LEU A 117 40.96 12.43 -8.83
CA LEU A 117 42.12 13.06 -8.20
C LEU A 117 43.39 12.92 -9.05
N GLY A 118 43.58 11.78 -9.70
CA GLY A 118 44.64 11.55 -10.67
C GLY A 118 44.60 12.53 -11.83
N VAL A 119 43.42 12.67 -12.45
CA VAL A 119 43.20 13.59 -13.57
C VAL A 119 43.37 15.06 -13.16
N LEU A 120 42.87 15.46 -11.99
CA LEU A 120 43.06 16.81 -11.45
C LEU A 120 44.54 17.13 -11.20
N LYS A 121 45.30 16.14 -10.71
CA LYS A 121 46.75 16.29 -10.48
C LYS A 121 47.52 16.41 -11.80
N MET A 122 47.12 15.65 -12.83
CA MET A 122 47.75 15.73 -14.17
C MET A 122 47.64 17.10 -14.83
N ILE A 123 46.58 17.84 -14.53
CA ILE A 123 46.35 19.19 -15.07
C ILE A 123 47.05 20.26 -14.22
N GLN A 124 47.86 19.84 -13.24
CA GLN A 124 48.60 20.70 -12.31
C GLN A 124 47.70 21.72 -11.56
N ALA A 125 46.40 21.46 -11.46
CA ALA A 125 45.46 22.32 -10.77
C ALA A 125 45.95 22.67 -9.34
N TRP A 126 46.66 21.75 -8.67
CA TRP A 126 47.17 21.97 -7.32
C TRP A 126 48.20 23.09 -7.16
N ARG A 127 48.84 23.57 -8.23
CA ARG A 127 50.03 24.44 -8.12
C ARG A 127 49.80 25.94 -8.32
N SER A 128 48.58 26.44 -8.60
CA SER A 128 48.44 27.89 -8.88
C SER A 128 47.43 28.71 -8.05
N ASN A 129 46.46 28.14 -7.30
CA ASN A 129 45.55 28.95 -6.46
C ASN A 129 44.63 28.17 -5.48
N ARG A 130 43.99 28.87 -4.53
CA ARG A 130 42.98 28.36 -3.57
C ARG A 130 41.81 27.61 -4.24
N ILE A 131 41.31 28.10 -5.38
CA ILE A 131 40.20 27.49 -6.15
C ILE A 131 40.53 26.06 -6.60
N ALA A 132 41.77 25.82 -6.96
CA ALA A 132 42.20 24.55 -7.51
C ALA A 132 42.60 23.53 -6.43
N ARG A 133 42.80 23.98 -5.18
CA ARG A 133 42.82 23.13 -3.97
C ARG A 133 41.42 22.75 -3.48
N ALA A 134 40.39 23.54 -3.84
CA ALA A 134 39.01 23.25 -3.46
C ALA A 134 38.44 22.03 -4.20
N ALA A 135 38.71 21.87 -5.51
CA ALA A 135 38.18 20.74 -6.29
C ALA A 135 38.48 19.35 -5.68
N PRO A 136 39.74 19.02 -5.30
CA PRO A 136 40.06 17.77 -4.60
C PRO A 136 39.37 17.62 -3.25
N ALA A 137 39.28 18.70 -2.47
CA ALA A 137 38.66 18.66 -1.15
C ALA A 137 37.16 18.36 -1.25
N PHE A 138 36.45 19.01 -2.17
CA PHE A 138 35.05 18.73 -2.45
C PHE A 138 34.83 17.32 -3.03
N SER A 139 35.72 16.82 -3.89
CA SER A 139 35.66 15.44 -4.39
C SER A 139 35.82 14.41 -3.27
N VAL A 140 36.77 14.60 -2.35
CA VAL A 140 36.98 13.71 -1.20
C VAL A 140 35.81 13.80 -0.22
N ALA A 141 35.32 15.00 0.08
CA ALA A 141 34.15 15.18 0.95
C ALA A 141 32.90 14.48 0.39
N THR A 142 32.65 14.63 -0.91
CA THR A 142 31.56 13.92 -1.59
C THR A 142 31.76 12.40 -1.52
N ALA A 143 32.97 11.91 -1.78
CA ALA A 143 33.27 10.50 -1.73
C ALA A 143 33.07 9.90 -0.32
N LEU A 144 33.44 10.62 0.73
CA LEU A 144 33.22 10.19 2.12
C LEU A 144 31.74 10.14 2.48
N LEU A 145 30.95 11.13 2.05
CA LEU A 145 29.49 11.15 2.26
C LEU A 145 28.80 10.03 1.47
N LEU A 146 29.24 9.78 0.23
CA LEU A 146 28.72 8.67 -0.57
C LEU A 146 29.12 7.30 0.00
N ALA A 147 30.36 7.14 0.45
CA ALA A 147 30.81 5.91 1.09
C ALA A 147 30.10 5.67 2.43
N GLY A 148 29.82 6.74 3.19
CA GLY A 148 29.05 6.68 4.43
C GLY A 148 27.63 6.13 4.25
N LEU A 149 27.05 6.20 3.05
CA LEU A 149 25.76 5.56 2.76
C LEU A 149 25.83 4.03 2.86
N ALA A 150 26.99 3.40 2.62
CA ALA A 150 27.14 1.95 2.78
C ALA A 150 27.11 1.50 4.25
N ALA A 151 27.42 2.40 5.20
CA ALA A 151 27.38 2.10 6.64
C ALA A 151 25.97 2.20 7.24
N ARG A 152 24.99 2.70 6.48
CA ARG A 152 23.60 2.79 6.92
C ARG A 152 22.88 1.46 6.72
N GLU A 153 21.80 1.27 7.45
CA GLU A 153 20.84 0.23 7.11
C GLU A 153 20.26 0.53 5.73
N LEU A 154 20.27 -0.48 4.86
CA LEU A 154 19.94 -0.39 3.43
C LEU A 154 18.53 0.17 3.16
N LEU A 155 17.68 0.23 4.20
CA LEU A 155 16.28 0.65 4.19
C LEU A 155 16.05 2.06 4.75
N SER A 156 17.07 2.71 5.32
CA SER A 156 16.93 4.06 5.90
C SER A 156 17.19 5.13 4.84
N SER A 157 16.13 5.86 4.45
CA SER A 157 16.28 7.04 3.60
C SER A 157 17.18 8.05 4.32
N PRO A 158 18.29 8.50 3.70
CA PRO A 158 19.11 9.55 4.30
C PRO A 158 18.28 10.82 4.49
N GLY A 159 18.32 11.39 5.69
CA GLY A 159 17.58 12.63 5.98
C GLY A 159 17.90 13.75 4.99
N PRO A 160 16.95 14.67 4.74
CA PRO A 160 17.07 15.70 3.70
C PRO A 160 18.32 16.57 3.84
N ILE A 161 18.80 16.78 5.07
CA ILE A 161 20.05 17.49 5.37
C ILE A 161 21.26 16.73 4.82
N TYR A 162 21.32 15.40 5.01
CA TYR A 162 22.43 14.57 4.52
C TYR A 162 22.49 14.58 2.99
N LEU A 163 21.33 14.48 2.34
CA LEU A 163 21.21 14.58 0.89
C LEU A 163 21.59 15.98 0.39
N GLY A 164 21.12 17.03 1.06
CA GLY A 164 21.46 18.41 0.75
C GLY A 164 22.96 18.67 0.85
N VAL A 165 23.61 18.22 1.93
CA VAL A 165 25.07 18.35 2.11
C VAL A 165 25.83 17.57 1.05
N THR A 166 25.42 16.33 0.75
CA THR A 166 26.03 15.49 -0.30
C THR A 166 25.92 16.13 -1.68
N ALA A 167 24.74 16.70 -2.00
CA ALA A 167 24.49 17.40 -3.26
C ALA A 167 25.35 18.67 -3.36
N VAL A 168 25.42 19.48 -2.30
CA VAL A 168 26.26 20.68 -2.24
C VAL A 168 27.74 20.32 -2.44
N THR A 169 28.23 19.26 -1.80
CA THR A 169 29.63 18.84 -1.97
C THR A 169 29.88 18.32 -3.38
N GLY A 170 28.94 17.58 -3.98
CA GLY A 170 29.06 17.04 -5.33
C GLY A 170 29.02 18.13 -6.40
N VAL A 171 28.12 19.10 -6.27
CA VAL A 171 28.06 20.30 -7.13
C VAL A 171 29.35 21.11 -6.97
N GLY A 172 29.84 21.29 -5.75
CA GLY A 172 31.14 21.92 -5.49
C GLY A 172 32.27 21.20 -6.21
N ALA A 173 32.34 19.87 -6.12
CA ALA A 173 33.36 19.06 -6.79
C ALA A 173 33.34 19.26 -8.32
N LEU A 174 32.15 19.29 -8.91
CA LEU A 174 31.95 19.52 -10.35
C LEU A 174 32.33 20.94 -10.77
N VAL A 175 31.79 21.96 -10.09
CA VAL A 175 32.00 23.38 -10.40
C VAL A 175 33.47 23.75 -10.26
N PHE A 176 34.11 23.38 -9.14
CA PHE A 176 35.53 23.69 -8.94
C PHE A 176 36.44 22.92 -9.91
N SER A 177 36.05 21.71 -10.35
CA SER A 177 36.78 20.98 -11.40
C SER A 177 36.66 21.66 -12.78
N ILE A 178 35.48 22.21 -13.11
CA ILE A 178 35.26 22.99 -14.34
C ILE A 178 36.00 24.33 -14.29
N LEU A 179 36.01 25.01 -13.14
CA LEU A 179 36.73 26.28 -12.96
C LEU A 179 38.25 26.09 -13.02
N ALA A 180 38.78 25.03 -12.38
CA ALA A 180 40.18 24.64 -12.51
C ALA A 180 40.56 24.38 -13.98
N ARG A 181 39.66 23.73 -14.75
CA ARG A 181 39.82 23.52 -16.19
C ARG A 181 39.82 24.83 -16.99
N ARG A 182 38.85 25.72 -16.77
CA ARG A 182 38.71 26.97 -17.56
C ARG A 182 39.91 27.89 -17.38
N ARG A 183 40.49 27.95 -16.19
CA ARG A 183 41.64 28.82 -15.92
C ARG A 183 42.95 28.27 -16.48
N PHE A 184 43.17 26.95 -16.45
CA PHE A 184 44.29 26.30 -17.13
C PHE A 184 44.33 26.60 -18.64
N ILE A 185 43.17 26.79 -19.27
CA ILE A 185 43.07 27.19 -20.69
C ILE A 185 43.54 28.63 -20.92
N GLY A 186 43.41 29.51 -19.91
CA GLY A 186 43.81 30.92 -19.98
C GLY A 186 45.32 31.16 -19.88
N ASP A 187 46.05 30.31 -19.14
CA ASP A 187 47.50 30.49 -18.87
C ASP A 187 48.42 30.02 -20.04
N GLN A 188 47.90 29.87 -21.26
CA GLN A 188 48.65 29.55 -22.50
C GLN A 188 49.70 28.43 -22.43
N VAL A 189 49.57 27.45 -21.53
CA VAL A 189 50.34 26.20 -21.64
C VAL A 189 49.74 25.41 -22.80
N LYS A 190 50.46 25.27 -23.93
CA LYS A 190 50.05 24.44 -25.08
C LYS A 190 49.56 23.09 -24.56
N PRO A 191 48.27 22.77 -24.60
CA PRO A 191 47.80 21.50 -24.06
C PRO A 191 48.20 20.42 -25.06
N PRO A 192 48.98 19.39 -24.67
CA PRO A 192 49.09 18.22 -25.52
C PRO A 192 47.69 17.57 -25.59
N ASN A 193 47.10 17.60 -26.78
CA ASN A 193 45.87 16.93 -27.20
C ASN A 193 44.52 17.42 -26.63
N ILE A 194 43.64 17.81 -27.57
CA ILE A 194 42.19 17.97 -27.45
C ILE A 194 41.52 16.76 -26.75
N TRP A 195 42.13 15.58 -26.85
CA TRP A 195 41.70 14.34 -26.19
C TRP A 195 41.72 14.38 -24.65
N ARG A 196 42.53 15.25 -24.01
CA ARG A 196 42.49 15.47 -22.55
C ARG A 196 41.27 16.30 -22.12
N ARG A 197 40.67 17.08 -23.02
CA ARG A 197 39.56 18.01 -22.72
C ARG A 197 38.20 17.31 -22.57
N GLY A 198 37.94 16.26 -23.36
CA GLY A 198 36.71 15.46 -23.27
C GLY A 198 36.68 14.49 -22.08
N LYS A 199 37.85 14.13 -21.54
CA LYS A 199 37.98 13.17 -20.45
C LYS A 199 37.44 13.66 -19.11
N LEU A 200 37.56 14.95 -18.80
CA LEU A 200 37.02 15.54 -17.55
C LEU A 200 35.51 15.68 -17.56
N THR A 201 34.93 16.07 -18.69
CA THR A 201 33.47 16.13 -18.87
C THR A 201 32.88 14.73 -18.85
N ALA A 202 33.55 13.76 -19.48
CA ALA A 202 33.17 12.35 -19.40
C ALA A 202 33.28 11.82 -17.96
N LEU A 203 34.30 12.20 -17.19
CA LEU A 203 34.46 11.78 -15.80
C LEU A 203 33.39 12.38 -14.88
N GLY A 204 33.06 13.67 -15.03
CA GLY A 204 31.98 14.32 -14.29
C GLY A 204 30.60 13.74 -14.62
N PHE A 205 30.36 13.40 -15.89
CA PHE A 205 29.16 12.68 -16.32
C PHE A 205 29.14 11.24 -15.78
N LEU A 206 30.28 10.54 -15.78
CA LEU A 206 30.43 9.20 -15.17
C LEU A 206 30.14 9.21 -13.67
N PHE A 207 30.58 10.24 -12.94
CA PHE A 207 30.27 10.43 -11.52
C PHE A 207 28.76 10.54 -11.28
N LEU A 208 28.10 11.39 -12.07
CA LEU A 208 26.67 11.64 -11.98
C LEU A 208 25.86 10.40 -12.37
N LEU A 209 26.30 9.67 -13.40
CA LEU A 209 25.65 8.47 -13.92
C LEU A 209 25.84 7.27 -13.00
N THR A 210 27.01 7.13 -12.35
CA THR A 210 27.25 6.06 -11.35
C THR A 210 26.51 6.33 -10.05
N PHE A 211 26.44 7.60 -9.63
CA PHE A 211 25.62 8.01 -8.48
C PHE A 211 24.12 7.79 -8.75
N ALA A 212 23.62 8.23 -9.91
CA ALA A 212 22.22 8.00 -10.31
C ALA A 212 21.92 6.51 -10.48
N MET A 213 22.81 5.74 -11.09
CA MET A 213 22.65 4.30 -11.31
C MET A 213 22.69 3.53 -9.99
N GLY A 214 23.62 3.82 -9.08
CA GLY A 214 23.69 3.08 -7.82
C GLY A 214 22.73 3.60 -6.74
N TYR A 215 22.25 4.85 -6.82
CA TYR A 215 21.05 5.30 -6.10
C TYR A 215 19.81 4.54 -6.59
N TYR A 216 19.61 4.47 -7.91
CA TYR A 216 18.50 3.75 -8.52
C TYR A 216 18.56 2.23 -8.26
N LEU A 217 19.71 1.60 -8.46
CA LEU A 217 19.90 0.17 -8.19
C LEU A 217 19.80 -0.12 -6.70
N GLY A 218 20.42 0.67 -5.82
CA GLY A 218 20.29 0.50 -4.36
C GLY A 218 18.85 0.62 -3.87
N HIS A 219 18.01 1.41 -4.55
CA HIS A 219 16.60 1.56 -4.25
C HIS A 219 15.70 0.45 -4.85
N VAL A 220 16.07 -0.08 -6.03
CA VAL A 220 15.31 -1.11 -6.76
C VAL A 220 15.71 -2.55 -6.39
N SER A 221 16.91 -2.74 -5.83
CA SER A 221 17.49 -4.07 -5.54
C SER A 221 17.79 -4.34 -4.07
N ALA A 222 17.47 -3.40 -3.16
CA ALA A 222 17.38 -3.74 -1.74
C ALA A 222 16.37 -4.88 -1.59
N PRO A 223 16.75 -6.04 -1.02
CA PRO A 223 15.77 -7.05 -0.64
C PRO A 223 14.77 -6.35 0.27
N GLN A 224 13.51 -6.38 -0.16
CA GLN A 224 12.43 -5.82 0.63
C GLN A 224 12.40 -6.62 1.95
N PRO A 225 12.20 -5.94 3.10
CA PRO A 225 12.13 -6.60 4.39
C PRO A 225 11.21 -7.82 4.29
N SER A 226 11.61 -8.92 4.93
CA SER A 226 10.82 -10.14 4.97
C SER A 226 9.42 -9.81 5.52
N HIS A 227 8.40 -10.60 5.14
CA HIS A 227 7.01 -10.37 5.58
C HIS A 227 6.87 -10.25 7.11
N ALA A 228 7.80 -10.84 7.87
CA ALA A 228 7.89 -10.77 9.33
C ALA A 228 8.46 -9.45 9.89
N GLU A 229 9.20 -8.65 9.11
CA GLU A 229 9.81 -7.38 9.54
C GLU A 229 8.93 -6.15 9.24
N LEU A 230 8.04 -6.23 8.26
CA LEU A 230 7.12 -5.13 7.90
C LEU A 230 6.00 -4.93 8.92
N PHE A 231 5.68 -5.96 9.69
CA PHE A 231 4.56 -5.95 10.64
C PHE A 231 5.01 -6.63 11.94
N PRO A 232 5.23 -5.91 13.06
CA PRO A 232 5.16 -6.57 14.35
C PRO A 232 3.80 -7.26 14.43
N SER A 233 3.80 -8.58 14.36
CA SER A 233 2.57 -9.37 14.23
C SER A 233 1.58 -8.98 15.31
N VAL A 234 0.36 -8.55 14.91
CA VAL A 234 -0.78 -8.28 15.82
C VAL A 234 -1.11 -9.53 16.65
N LEU A 235 -0.70 -10.70 16.19
CA LEU A 235 -0.90 -11.96 16.90
C LEU A 235 0.08 -12.16 18.06
N ARG A 236 1.17 -11.39 18.12
CA ARG A 236 2.23 -11.53 19.13
C ARG A 236 1.77 -10.93 20.46
N GLY A 237 1.54 -11.78 21.45
CA GLY A 237 1.14 -11.38 22.81
C GLY A 237 -0.37 -11.48 23.06
N MET A 238 -1.15 -11.85 22.05
CA MET A 238 -2.58 -12.13 22.17
C MET A 238 -2.81 -13.42 22.95
N SER A 239 -3.79 -13.45 23.86
CA SER A 239 -4.13 -14.69 24.57
C SER A 239 -4.72 -15.71 23.60
N ARG A 240 -4.49 -17.00 23.86
CA ARG A 240 -5.00 -18.08 22.99
C ARG A 240 -6.52 -18.02 22.84
N GLU A 241 -7.24 -17.78 23.93
CA GLU A 241 -8.71 -17.71 23.92
C GLU A 241 -9.23 -16.55 23.06
N HIS A 242 -8.60 -15.37 23.17
CA HIS A 242 -8.96 -14.22 22.36
C HIS A 242 -8.66 -14.46 20.87
N LEU A 243 -7.48 -15.01 20.58
CA LEU A 243 -7.08 -15.32 19.21
C LEU A 243 -8.00 -16.37 18.57
N GLU A 244 -8.39 -17.43 19.30
CA GLU A 244 -9.34 -18.44 18.80
C GLU A 244 -10.76 -17.90 18.60
N ALA A 245 -11.20 -16.95 19.43
CA ALA A 245 -12.46 -16.24 19.20
C ALA A 245 -12.39 -15.37 17.93
N GLN A 246 -11.30 -14.63 17.76
CA GLN A 246 -11.07 -13.79 16.58
C GLN A 246 -11.00 -14.63 15.29
N ILE A 247 -10.23 -15.72 15.29
CA ILE A 247 -10.10 -16.66 14.17
C ILE A 247 -11.48 -17.19 13.71
N ARG A 248 -12.36 -17.53 14.65
CA ARG A 248 -13.71 -18.00 14.32
C ARG A 248 -14.58 -16.91 13.70
N SER A 249 -14.53 -15.68 14.23
CA SER A 249 -15.24 -14.55 13.63
C SER A 249 -14.70 -14.24 12.22
N ASP A 250 -13.37 -14.18 12.09
CA ASP A 250 -12.71 -13.86 10.83
C ASP A 250 -12.89 -14.93 9.76
N LEU A 251 -13.04 -16.20 10.13
CA LEU A 251 -13.44 -17.24 9.16
C LEU A 251 -14.84 -16.98 8.60
N THR A 252 -15.79 -16.53 9.42
CA THR A 252 -17.13 -16.15 8.95
C THR A 252 -17.04 -14.95 8.02
N ARG A 253 -16.29 -13.91 8.41
CA ARG A 253 -16.05 -12.73 7.57
C ARG A 253 -15.40 -13.10 6.23
N LEU A 254 -14.43 -14.01 6.24
CA LEU A 254 -13.76 -14.51 5.04
C LEU A 254 -14.76 -15.18 4.09
N LYS A 255 -15.66 -16.02 4.61
CA LYS A 255 -16.70 -16.69 3.82
C LYS A 255 -17.63 -15.68 3.16
N THR A 256 -18.21 -14.77 3.96
CA THR A 256 -19.13 -13.73 3.48
C THR A 256 -18.47 -12.82 2.45
N ALA A 257 -17.24 -12.37 2.70
CA ALA A 257 -16.51 -11.50 1.79
C ALA A 257 -16.11 -12.22 0.49
N SER A 258 -15.77 -13.52 0.57
CA SER A 258 -15.45 -14.34 -0.61
C SER A 258 -16.67 -14.54 -1.50
N GLU A 259 -17.84 -14.85 -0.92
CA GLU A 259 -19.09 -14.98 -1.67
C GLU A 259 -19.49 -13.67 -2.36
N GLY A 260 -19.37 -12.55 -1.65
CA GLY A 260 -19.72 -11.23 -2.16
C GLY A 260 -18.82 -10.76 -3.31
N ILE A 261 -17.49 -10.90 -3.17
CA ILE A 261 -16.56 -10.48 -4.24
C ILE A 261 -16.65 -11.40 -5.48
N GLU A 262 -16.92 -12.69 -5.29
CA GLU A 262 -17.17 -13.62 -6.40
C GLU A 262 -18.46 -13.25 -7.14
N ASP A 263 -19.51 -12.81 -6.43
CA ASP A 263 -20.75 -12.33 -7.04
C ASP A 263 -20.56 -11.03 -7.83
N LEU A 264 -19.81 -10.08 -7.28
CA LEU A 264 -19.48 -8.84 -7.98
C LEU A 264 -18.67 -9.10 -9.25
N THR A 265 -17.74 -10.06 -9.22
CA THR A 265 -16.97 -10.43 -10.41
C THR A 265 -17.88 -10.99 -11.50
N ARG A 266 -18.86 -11.85 -11.16
CA ARG A 266 -19.86 -12.33 -12.13
C ARG A 266 -20.73 -11.20 -12.68
N LYS A 267 -21.19 -10.28 -11.82
CA LYS A 267 -21.97 -9.11 -12.23
C LYS A 267 -21.18 -8.21 -13.18
N ALA A 268 -19.89 -8.01 -12.91
CA ALA A 268 -18.99 -7.24 -13.75
C ALA A 268 -18.80 -7.87 -15.14
N GLU A 269 -18.57 -9.19 -15.20
CA GLU A 269 -18.49 -9.94 -16.47
C GLU A 269 -19.80 -9.83 -17.28
N ALA A 270 -20.95 -10.02 -16.61
CA ALA A 270 -22.26 -9.89 -17.24
C ALA A 270 -22.51 -8.45 -17.75
N PHE A 271 -22.18 -7.44 -16.95
CA PHE A 271 -22.27 -6.03 -17.34
C PHE A 271 -21.43 -5.76 -18.59
N ARG A 272 -20.16 -6.20 -18.62
CA ARG A 272 -19.29 -6.05 -19.79
C ARG A 272 -19.91 -6.69 -21.03
N GLY A 273 -20.42 -7.91 -20.92
CA GLY A 273 -21.03 -8.63 -22.05
C GLY A 273 -22.26 -7.93 -22.61
N VAL A 274 -23.12 -7.38 -21.74
CA VAL A 274 -24.31 -6.60 -22.14
C VAL A 274 -23.90 -5.28 -22.81
N ARG A 275 -22.91 -4.56 -22.24
CA ARG A 275 -22.47 -3.27 -22.76
C ARG A 275 -21.73 -3.39 -24.09
N ALA A 276 -20.93 -4.43 -24.28
CA ALA A 276 -20.28 -4.71 -25.56
C ALA A 276 -21.32 -4.80 -26.71
N LYS A 277 -22.42 -5.53 -26.49
CA LYS A 277 -23.51 -5.64 -27.48
C LYS A 277 -24.22 -4.31 -27.73
N LYS A 278 -24.44 -3.50 -26.69
CA LYS A 278 -25.08 -2.18 -26.84
C LYS A 278 -24.22 -1.19 -27.61
N PHE A 279 -22.91 -1.16 -27.35
CA PHE A 279 -21.96 -0.34 -28.11
C PHE A 279 -22.01 -0.66 -29.60
N GLU A 280 -22.07 -1.95 -29.95
CA GLU A 280 -22.22 -2.42 -31.34
C GLU A 280 -23.59 -2.02 -31.93
N SER A 281 -24.69 -2.25 -31.21
CA SER A 281 -26.04 -1.98 -31.75
C SER A 281 -26.35 -0.49 -31.88
N GLU A 282 -25.83 0.34 -30.98
CA GLU A 282 -26.08 1.79 -30.94
C GLU A 282 -24.99 2.58 -31.66
N ASN A 283 -23.99 1.90 -32.25
CA ASN A 283 -22.84 2.48 -32.95
C ASN A 283 -22.15 3.61 -32.16
N ARG A 284 -21.87 3.33 -30.87
CA ARG A 284 -21.19 4.27 -29.97
C ARG A 284 -20.04 3.61 -29.23
N ASP A 285 -19.09 4.43 -28.80
CA ASP A 285 -17.85 3.99 -28.15
C ASP A 285 -17.62 4.65 -26.77
N TYR A 286 -18.67 5.14 -26.13
CA TYR A 286 -18.62 5.79 -24.82
C TYR A 286 -19.74 5.28 -23.90
N TYR A 287 -19.52 5.33 -22.58
CA TYR A 287 -20.55 5.05 -21.57
C TYR A 287 -21.52 6.22 -21.44
N LEU A 288 -22.82 5.92 -21.37
CA LEU A 288 -23.82 6.91 -20.94
C LEU A 288 -23.67 7.17 -19.43
N PRO A 289 -24.19 8.30 -18.90
CA PRO A 289 -24.06 8.64 -17.48
C PRO A 289 -24.47 7.50 -16.54
N GLU A 290 -25.63 6.88 -16.75
CA GLU A 290 -26.16 5.80 -15.91
C GLU A 290 -25.31 4.53 -16.00
N GLU A 291 -24.75 4.24 -17.17
CA GLU A 291 -23.86 3.09 -17.37
C GLU A 291 -22.49 3.33 -16.71
N GLY A 292 -22.02 4.58 -16.76
CA GLY A 292 -20.82 5.04 -16.09
C GLY A 292 -20.94 4.99 -14.57
N ASP A 293 -22.14 5.26 -14.05
CA ASP A 293 -22.47 5.13 -12.64
C ASP A 293 -22.54 3.66 -12.21
N GLU A 294 -23.18 2.81 -13.01
CA GLU A 294 -23.28 1.37 -12.72
C GLU A 294 -21.90 0.68 -12.65
N ILE A 295 -21.01 0.94 -13.63
CA ILE A 295 -19.65 0.35 -13.61
C ILE A 295 -18.81 0.87 -12.44
N ARG A 296 -18.93 2.17 -12.10
CA ARG A 296 -18.23 2.74 -10.93
C ARG A 296 -18.77 2.16 -9.62
N SER A 297 -20.08 1.97 -9.52
CA SER A 297 -20.74 1.36 -8.34
C SER A 297 -20.29 -0.09 -8.12
N LEU A 298 -20.24 -0.89 -9.19
CA LEU A 298 -19.70 -2.25 -9.15
C LEU A 298 -18.24 -2.26 -8.70
N PHE A 299 -17.43 -1.32 -9.21
CA PHE A 299 -16.03 -1.22 -8.84
C PHE A 299 -15.79 -0.73 -7.41
N GLY A 300 -16.55 0.26 -6.94
CA GLY A 300 -16.50 0.71 -5.55
C GLY A 300 -16.85 -0.42 -4.58
N SER A 301 -17.88 -1.20 -4.91
CA SER A 301 -18.26 -2.40 -4.13
C SER A 301 -17.13 -3.43 -4.12
N TYR A 302 -16.51 -3.68 -5.28
CA TYR A 302 -15.37 -4.58 -5.40
C TYR A 302 -14.20 -4.14 -4.51
N LEU A 303 -13.85 -2.84 -4.52
CA LEU A 303 -12.76 -2.28 -3.71
C LEU A 303 -13.02 -2.47 -2.21
N ARG A 304 -14.27 -2.35 -1.75
CA ARG A 304 -14.62 -2.58 -0.33
C ARG A 304 -14.45 -4.03 0.10
N TYR A 305 -14.96 -5.00 -0.68
CA TYR A 305 -14.73 -6.42 -0.38
C TYR A 305 -13.23 -6.77 -0.42
N ARG A 306 -12.51 -6.26 -1.44
CA ARG A 306 -11.06 -6.46 -1.54
C ARG A 306 -10.34 -5.94 -0.31
N THR A 307 -10.73 -4.78 0.19
CA THR A 307 -10.14 -4.16 1.38
C THR A 307 -10.41 -4.99 2.64
N ALA A 308 -11.64 -5.50 2.81
CA ALA A 308 -11.96 -6.41 3.91
C ALA A 308 -11.10 -7.69 3.90
N LEU A 309 -10.87 -8.28 2.72
CA LEU A 309 -10.03 -9.47 2.59
C LEU A 309 -8.54 -9.16 2.80
N LEU A 310 -8.05 -8.03 2.29
CA LEU A 310 -6.67 -7.59 2.52
C LEU A 310 -6.37 -7.36 4.00
N ARG A 311 -7.36 -6.92 4.79
CA ARG A 311 -7.23 -6.81 6.24
C ARG A 311 -7.01 -8.17 6.91
N LEU A 312 -7.75 -9.20 6.49
CA LEU A 312 -7.56 -10.55 7.00
C LEU A 312 -6.16 -11.06 6.67
N LEU A 313 -5.70 -10.85 5.43
CA LEU A 313 -4.32 -11.15 5.03
C LEU A 313 -3.31 -10.41 5.93
N ALA A 314 -3.45 -9.11 6.12
CA ALA A 314 -2.53 -8.31 6.94
C ALA A 314 -2.50 -8.82 8.40
N THR A 315 -3.66 -9.08 8.98
CA THR A 315 -3.82 -9.58 10.36
C THR A 315 -3.07 -10.90 10.57
N TYR A 316 -3.21 -11.84 9.62
CA TYR A 316 -2.65 -13.18 9.74
C TYR A 316 -1.27 -13.36 9.07
N SER A 317 -0.72 -12.31 8.45
CA SER A 317 0.60 -12.34 7.81
C SER A 317 1.74 -12.71 8.77
N GLY A 318 1.57 -12.37 10.05
CA GLY A 318 2.52 -12.69 11.13
C GLY A 318 2.29 -14.03 11.83
N PHE A 319 1.59 -14.99 11.20
CA PHE A 319 1.19 -16.27 11.81
C PHE A 319 2.36 -17.01 12.48
N GLU A 320 3.59 -16.93 11.95
CA GLU A 320 4.78 -17.57 12.53
C GLU A 320 5.07 -17.18 13.98
N SER A 321 4.62 -16.00 14.41
CA SER A 321 4.76 -15.52 15.78
C SER A 321 3.86 -16.23 16.80
N VAL A 322 2.88 -17.02 16.34
CA VAL A 322 1.92 -17.74 17.19
C VAL A 322 2.57 -19.01 17.75
N PRO A 323 2.76 -19.15 19.08
CA PRO A 323 3.48 -20.29 19.65
C PRO A 323 2.76 -21.63 19.45
N ASP A 324 1.43 -21.67 19.63
CA ASP A 324 0.64 -22.89 19.50
C ASP A 324 0.57 -23.36 18.03
N PRO A 325 1.03 -24.59 17.69
CA PRO A 325 1.08 -25.06 16.30
C PRO A 325 -0.29 -25.13 15.61
N ASP A 326 -1.35 -25.44 16.35
CA ASP A 326 -2.70 -25.60 15.79
C ASP A 326 -3.31 -24.24 15.51
N THR A 327 -3.26 -23.33 16.50
CA THR A 327 -3.68 -21.94 16.31
C THR A 327 -2.88 -21.28 15.19
N ARG A 328 -1.57 -21.53 15.10
CA ARG A 328 -0.71 -21.05 14.01
C ARG A 328 -1.18 -21.53 12.64
N ALA A 329 -1.51 -22.82 12.52
CA ALA A 329 -2.06 -23.38 11.29
C ALA A 329 -3.42 -22.76 10.93
N ARG A 330 -4.29 -22.51 11.93
CA ARG A 330 -5.57 -21.80 11.73
C ARG A 330 -5.35 -20.38 11.19
N CYS A 331 -4.45 -19.62 11.81
CA CYS A 331 -4.05 -18.28 11.35
C CYS A 331 -3.58 -18.31 9.89
N PHE A 332 -2.64 -19.20 9.58
CA PHE A 332 -2.12 -19.36 8.22
C PHE A 332 -3.23 -19.62 7.21
N MET A 333 -4.10 -20.61 7.46
CA MET A 333 -5.15 -20.99 6.50
C MET A 333 -6.14 -19.85 6.26
N VAL A 334 -6.53 -19.08 7.28
CA VAL A 334 -7.43 -17.92 7.12
C VAL A 334 -6.75 -16.81 6.32
N GLY A 335 -5.53 -16.43 6.68
CA GLY A 335 -4.77 -15.38 5.99
C GLY A 335 -4.48 -15.73 4.53
N PHE A 336 -4.06 -16.96 4.27
CA PHE A 336 -3.72 -17.41 2.93
C PHE A 336 -4.95 -17.59 2.03
N ALA A 337 -6.06 -18.10 2.57
CA ALA A 337 -7.33 -18.13 1.85
C ALA A 337 -7.80 -16.72 1.48
N ALA A 338 -7.68 -15.74 2.39
CA ALA A 338 -7.99 -14.34 2.08
C ALA A 338 -7.11 -13.76 0.96
N ALA A 339 -5.80 -14.03 0.99
CA ALA A 339 -4.87 -13.62 -0.07
C ALA A 339 -5.26 -14.21 -1.42
N MET A 340 -5.56 -15.52 -1.46
CA MET A 340 -5.96 -16.22 -2.67
C MET A 340 -7.28 -15.71 -3.24
N THR A 341 -8.26 -15.40 -2.39
CA THR A 341 -9.51 -14.74 -2.82
C THR A 341 -9.23 -13.37 -3.45
N VAL A 342 -8.38 -12.53 -2.83
CA VAL A 342 -8.03 -11.21 -3.39
C VAL A 342 -7.34 -11.35 -4.74
N PHE A 343 -6.36 -12.25 -4.82
CA PHE A 343 -5.56 -12.44 -6.03
C PHE A 343 -6.42 -12.94 -7.19
N GLU A 344 -7.20 -14.00 -6.98
CA GLU A 344 -8.10 -14.58 -7.98
C GLU A 344 -9.07 -13.54 -8.54
N ASN A 345 -9.78 -12.82 -7.68
CA ASN A 345 -10.81 -11.87 -8.12
C ASN A 345 -10.18 -10.61 -8.74
N SER A 346 -9.01 -10.18 -8.28
CA SER A 346 -8.27 -9.10 -8.94
C SER A 346 -7.82 -9.51 -10.34
N LEU A 347 -7.38 -10.75 -10.51
CA LEU A 347 -6.95 -11.28 -11.80
C LEU A 347 -8.12 -11.41 -12.77
N LYS A 348 -9.26 -11.91 -12.31
CA LYS A 348 -10.51 -11.98 -13.10
C LYS A 348 -11.00 -10.59 -13.54
N LEU A 349 -11.04 -9.63 -12.62
CA LEU A 349 -11.46 -8.26 -12.92
C LEU A 349 -10.54 -7.62 -13.96
N VAL A 350 -9.22 -7.77 -13.77
CA VAL A 350 -8.22 -7.25 -14.70
C VAL A 350 -8.33 -7.93 -16.05
N ASN A 351 -8.51 -9.24 -16.13
CA ASN A 351 -8.71 -9.93 -17.41
C ASN A 351 -10.03 -9.54 -18.09
N THR A 352 -11.05 -9.22 -17.31
CA THR A 352 -12.35 -8.77 -17.82
C THR A 352 -12.24 -7.41 -18.50
N TYR A 353 -11.59 -6.42 -17.87
CA TYR A 353 -11.56 -5.03 -18.37
C TYR A 353 -10.21 -4.58 -18.94
N GLY A 354 -9.16 -5.39 -18.84
CA GLY A 354 -7.77 -5.02 -19.14
C GLY A 354 -7.49 -4.74 -20.62
N ASP A 355 -8.34 -5.20 -21.53
CA ASP A 355 -8.26 -4.87 -22.96
C ASP A 355 -9.31 -3.80 -23.38
N ASP A 356 -10.14 -3.28 -22.46
CA ASP A 356 -11.13 -2.22 -22.73
C ASP A 356 -10.67 -0.86 -22.17
N GLU A 357 -10.00 -0.06 -23.00
CA GLU A 357 -9.49 1.27 -22.62
C GLU A 357 -10.58 2.20 -22.08
N ARG A 358 -11.82 2.04 -22.52
CA ARG A 358 -12.94 2.89 -22.09
C ARG A 358 -13.32 2.56 -20.65
N ALA A 359 -13.43 1.27 -20.34
CA ALA A 359 -13.67 0.81 -18.98
C ALA A 359 -12.51 1.23 -18.06
N GLN A 360 -11.27 1.09 -18.52
CA GLN A 360 -10.10 1.51 -17.75
C GLN A 360 -10.10 2.99 -17.39
N ARG A 361 -10.45 3.88 -18.33
CA ARG A 361 -10.60 5.31 -18.02
C ARG A 361 -11.63 5.51 -16.91
N LYS A 362 -12.81 4.89 -17.06
CA LYS A 362 -13.92 5.04 -16.10
C LYS A 362 -13.59 4.49 -14.72
N LEU A 363 -12.91 3.35 -14.63
CA LEU A 363 -12.51 2.69 -13.38
C LEU A 363 -11.31 3.38 -12.69
N ASN A 364 -10.60 4.27 -13.38
CA ASN A 364 -9.50 5.06 -12.82
C ASN A 364 -9.91 6.50 -12.48
N GLU A 365 -11.15 6.90 -12.74
CA GLU A 365 -11.68 8.19 -12.28
C GLU A 365 -11.71 8.23 -10.74
N PRO A 366 -11.27 9.33 -10.10
CA PRO A 366 -11.37 9.49 -8.66
C PRO A 366 -12.83 9.72 -8.23
N GLU A 367 -13.20 9.25 -7.04
CA GLU A 367 -14.46 9.60 -6.37
C GLU A 367 -14.17 10.08 -4.93
N PRO A 368 -13.72 11.35 -4.76
CA PRO A 368 -13.23 11.86 -3.48
C PRO A 368 -14.27 11.83 -2.36
N GLU A 369 -15.54 12.08 -2.69
CA GLU A 369 -16.64 12.04 -1.72
C GLU A 369 -16.78 10.67 -1.06
N TRP A 370 -16.34 9.61 -1.74
CA TRP A 370 -16.41 8.21 -1.30
C TRP A 370 -15.06 7.63 -0.96
N GLY A 371 -14.03 8.47 -0.82
CA GLY A 371 -12.68 8.04 -0.48
C GLY A 371 -12.05 7.12 -1.51
N ILE A 372 -12.54 7.09 -2.76
CA ILE A 372 -11.95 6.30 -3.85
C ILE A 372 -10.92 7.17 -4.58
N PRO A 373 -9.61 6.84 -4.48
CA PRO A 373 -8.59 7.56 -5.22
C PRO A 373 -8.71 7.33 -6.73
N GLY A 374 -8.12 8.21 -7.53
CA GLY A 374 -7.93 7.94 -8.95
C GLY A 374 -6.93 6.80 -9.17
N ASN A 375 -6.93 6.23 -10.38
CA ASN A 375 -5.93 5.25 -10.82
C ASN A 375 -5.97 3.89 -10.09
N MET A 376 -7.11 3.53 -9.48
CA MET A 376 -7.26 2.30 -8.69
C MET A 376 -7.22 1.03 -9.55
N PHE A 377 -7.85 1.01 -10.73
CA PHE A 377 -7.79 -0.15 -11.61
C PHE A 377 -6.36 -0.45 -12.06
N ASN A 378 -5.59 0.58 -12.43
CA ASN A 378 -4.18 0.42 -12.80
C ASN A 378 -3.33 -0.07 -11.63
N THR A 379 -3.69 0.29 -10.40
CA THR A 379 -3.05 -0.21 -9.19
C THR A 379 -3.32 -1.71 -9.00
N LEU A 380 -4.55 -2.17 -9.21
CA LEU A 380 -4.90 -3.60 -9.20
C LEU A 380 -4.12 -4.35 -10.28
N TYR A 381 -4.09 -3.81 -11.49
CA TYR A 381 -3.38 -4.36 -12.63
C TYR A 381 -1.89 -4.58 -12.31
N LYS A 382 -1.21 -3.59 -11.71
CA LYS A 382 0.18 -3.71 -11.25
C LYS A 382 0.34 -4.76 -10.14
N SER A 383 -0.63 -4.85 -9.23
CA SER A 383 -0.59 -5.78 -8.10
C SER A 383 -0.62 -7.24 -8.58
N VAL A 384 -1.50 -7.58 -9.53
CA VAL A 384 -1.63 -8.96 -10.03
C VAL A 384 -0.56 -9.36 -11.05
N SER A 385 0.05 -8.39 -11.74
CA SER A 385 1.16 -8.61 -12.67
C SER A 385 2.54 -8.59 -12.00
N SER A 386 2.60 -8.34 -10.69
CA SER A 386 3.84 -8.28 -9.92
C SER A 386 4.44 -9.67 -9.73
N SER A 387 5.63 -9.91 -10.28
CA SER A 387 6.40 -11.14 -10.04
C SER A 387 6.65 -11.41 -8.55
N ARG A 388 6.76 -10.35 -7.73
CA ARG A 388 6.89 -10.51 -6.28
C ARG A 388 5.67 -11.17 -5.67
N ASN A 389 4.46 -10.69 -6.00
CA ASN A 389 3.23 -11.22 -5.42
C ASN A 389 2.97 -12.65 -5.91
N ILE A 390 3.35 -12.95 -7.15
CA ILE A 390 3.31 -14.32 -7.69
C ILE A 390 4.26 -15.23 -6.90
N ASN A 391 5.53 -14.86 -6.75
CA ASN A 391 6.51 -15.67 -6.02
C ASN A 391 6.11 -15.91 -4.56
N VAL A 392 5.60 -14.89 -3.87
CA VAL A 392 5.09 -15.03 -2.49
C VAL A 392 3.90 -15.99 -2.43
N SER A 393 3.02 -15.94 -3.44
CA SER A 393 1.89 -16.87 -3.52
C SER A 393 2.35 -18.31 -3.73
N GLU A 394 3.40 -18.53 -4.53
CA GLU A 394 4.02 -19.85 -4.75
C GLU A 394 4.71 -20.37 -3.48
N GLU A 395 5.48 -19.53 -2.78
CA GLU A 395 6.13 -19.89 -1.51
C GLU A 395 5.11 -20.33 -0.44
N MET A 396 4.03 -19.55 -0.28
CA MET A 396 2.95 -19.89 0.65
C MET A 396 2.16 -21.13 0.21
N ALA A 397 2.05 -21.37 -1.11
CA ALA A 397 1.45 -22.59 -1.64
C ALA A 397 2.29 -23.82 -1.28
N ASP A 398 3.61 -23.73 -1.40
CA ASP A 398 4.51 -24.81 -1.02
C ASP A 398 4.41 -25.10 0.48
N TYR A 399 4.40 -24.04 1.31
CA TYR A 399 4.15 -24.18 2.75
C TYR A 399 2.81 -24.88 3.03
N PHE A 400 1.72 -24.48 2.38
CA PHE A 400 0.42 -25.12 2.52
C PHE A 400 0.44 -26.60 2.11
N ASN A 401 1.04 -26.91 0.97
CA ASN A 401 1.07 -28.27 0.42
C ASN A 401 1.86 -29.24 1.27
N VAL A 402 2.96 -28.79 1.89
CA VAL A 402 3.75 -29.60 2.81
C VAL A 402 2.96 -29.96 4.08
N HIS A 403 2.17 -29.03 4.61
CA HIS A 403 1.56 -29.20 5.93
C HIS A 403 0.09 -29.64 5.91
N ARG A 404 -0.67 -29.43 4.83
CA ARG A 404 -2.14 -29.65 4.80
C ARG A 404 -2.56 -31.06 5.20
N LYS A 405 -1.77 -32.09 4.86
CA LYS A 405 -2.08 -33.47 5.24
C LYS A 405 -2.03 -33.67 6.76
N ASP A 406 -0.96 -33.21 7.39
CA ASP A 406 -0.79 -33.24 8.85
C ASP A 406 -1.88 -32.41 9.55
N TRP A 407 -2.20 -31.22 9.06
CA TRP A 407 -3.24 -30.37 9.65
C TRP A 407 -4.64 -31.00 9.60
N ARG A 408 -4.93 -31.77 8.54
CA ARG A 408 -6.17 -32.52 8.41
C ARG A 408 -6.21 -33.70 9.39
N GLU A 409 -5.12 -34.47 9.49
CA GLU A 409 -4.99 -35.60 10.42
C GLU A 409 -5.11 -35.15 11.89
N ARG A 410 -4.54 -33.99 12.22
CA ARG A 410 -4.64 -33.40 13.56
C ARG A 410 -5.95 -32.64 13.83
N ALA A 411 -6.88 -32.64 12.87
CA ALA A 411 -8.18 -31.97 12.98
C ALA A 411 -8.06 -30.50 13.43
N VAL A 412 -7.10 -29.75 12.87
CA VAL A 412 -6.90 -28.32 13.19
C VAL A 412 -8.19 -27.54 12.95
N TRP A 413 -8.98 -27.91 11.95
CA TRP A 413 -10.34 -27.41 11.73
C TRP A 413 -11.35 -28.56 11.69
N SER A 414 -12.62 -28.25 11.94
CA SER A 414 -13.71 -29.18 11.58
C SER A 414 -13.64 -29.53 10.09
N GLU A 415 -14.02 -30.75 9.72
CA GLU A 415 -13.93 -31.24 8.33
C GLU A 415 -14.59 -30.30 7.32
N THR A 416 -15.75 -29.74 7.68
CA THR A 416 -16.48 -28.76 6.86
C THR A 416 -15.66 -27.49 6.61
N ASN A 417 -15.05 -26.92 7.66
CA ASN A 417 -14.26 -25.70 7.54
C ASN A 417 -12.91 -25.95 6.85
N PHE A 418 -12.27 -27.08 7.14
CA PHE A 418 -11.03 -27.48 6.50
C PHE A 418 -11.23 -27.60 4.98
N THR A 419 -12.25 -28.37 4.57
CA THR A 419 -12.58 -28.58 3.16
C THR A 419 -12.90 -27.26 2.45
N TRP A 420 -13.64 -26.36 3.10
CA TRP A 420 -13.94 -25.04 2.52
C TRP A 420 -12.68 -24.20 2.30
N LEU A 421 -11.79 -24.10 3.30
CA LEU A 421 -10.54 -23.35 3.22
C LEU A 421 -9.60 -23.95 2.15
N GLU A 422 -9.46 -25.27 2.15
CA GLU A 422 -8.67 -26.03 1.20
C GLU A 422 -9.13 -25.76 -0.25
N GLN A 423 -10.42 -25.91 -0.53
CA GLN A 423 -11.00 -25.61 -1.84
C GLN A 423 -10.85 -24.14 -2.23
N ARG A 424 -10.84 -23.21 -1.26
CA ARG A 424 -10.62 -21.79 -1.57
C ARG A 424 -9.19 -21.49 -1.97
N ILE A 425 -8.24 -22.00 -1.21
CA ILE A 425 -6.81 -21.87 -1.50
C ILE A 425 -6.50 -22.52 -2.85
N ASP A 426 -6.92 -23.78 -3.07
CA ASP A 426 -6.64 -24.52 -4.30
C ASP A 426 -7.24 -23.82 -5.54
N ARG A 427 -8.45 -23.24 -5.43
CA ARG A 427 -9.07 -22.46 -6.51
C ARG A 427 -8.26 -21.21 -6.86
N GLY A 428 -7.84 -20.44 -5.85
CA GLY A 428 -7.06 -19.23 -6.09
C GLY A 428 -5.70 -19.54 -6.71
N LEU A 429 -5.02 -20.60 -6.23
CA LEU A 429 -3.77 -21.08 -6.81
C LEU A 429 -3.93 -21.54 -8.26
N ALA A 430 -5.01 -22.24 -8.58
CA ALA A 430 -5.33 -22.61 -9.96
C ALA A 430 -5.53 -21.37 -10.84
N SER A 431 -6.18 -20.33 -10.33
CA SER A 431 -6.37 -19.06 -11.06
C SER A 431 -5.03 -18.38 -11.34
N VAL A 432 -4.12 -18.30 -10.36
CA VAL A 432 -2.77 -17.74 -10.54
C VAL A 432 -2.01 -18.47 -11.66
N ARG A 433 -2.07 -19.80 -11.69
CA ARG A 433 -1.37 -20.62 -12.70
C ARG A 433 -1.98 -20.51 -14.10
N GLN A 434 -3.30 -20.42 -14.20
CA GLN A 434 -4.01 -20.42 -15.49
C GLN A 434 -4.09 -19.05 -16.15
N HIS A 435 -4.18 -17.99 -15.34
CA HIS A 435 -4.50 -16.64 -15.80
C HIS A 435 -3.35 -15.66 -15.59
N SER A 436 -2.12 -16.13 -15.39
CA SER A 436 -0.95 -15.26 -15.16
C SER A 436 -0.80 -14.26 -16.31
N ILE A 437 -1.03 -12.98 -16.02
CA ILE A 437 -0.82 -11.90 -16.97
C ILE A 437 0.68 -11.82 -17.21
N ALA A 438 1.11 -11.95 -18.46
CA ALA A 438 2.53 -11.89 -18.78
C ALA A 438 3.10 -10.54 -18.30
N PRO A 439 4.10 -10.52 -17.39
CA PRO A 439 4.60 -9.28 -16.77
C PRO A 439 5.07 -8.22 -17.77
N HIS A 440 5.42 -8.65 -18.98
CA HIS A 440 5.87 -7.78 -20.05
C HIS A 440 4.72 -7.05 -20.78
N LYS A 441 3.54 -7.66 -20.98
CA LYS A 441 2.37 -6.97 -21.58
C LYS A 441 1.89 -5.85 -20.63
N ALA A 442 1.96 -6.15 -19.34
CA ALA A 442 1.50 -5.29 -18.28
C ALA A 442 2.20 -3.93 -18.17
N TRP A 443 3.53 -3.89 -18.26
CA TRP A 443 4.24 -2.61 -18.18
C TRP A 443 4.12 -1.79 -19.46
N TYR A 444 4.03 -2.42 -20.65
CA TYR A 444 3.89 -1.71 -21.93
C TYR A 444 2.53 -0.99 -22.02
N ASP A 445 1.44 -1.65 -21.60
CA ASP A 445 0.09 -1.05 -21.61
C ASP A 445 -0.01 0.12 -20.62
N LEU A 446 0.60 -0.02 -19.43
CA LEU A 446 0.70 1.05 -18.44
C LEU A 446 1.60 2.22 -18.88
N LEU A 447 2.69 1.96 -19.62
CA LEU A 447 3.57 3.02 -20.14
C LEU A 447 2.90 3.77 -21.29
N LYS A 448 2.16 3.06 -22.14
CA LYS A 448 1.46 3.64 -23.30
C LYS A 448 0.30 4.54 -22.87
N ALA A 449 -0.48 4.13 -21.86
CA ALA A 449 -1.52 4.96 -21.25
C ALA A 449 -0.94 6.23 -20.61
N ARG A 450 0.25 6.14 -20.00
CA ARG A 450 0.88 7.24 -19.27
C ARG A 450 1.63 8.26 -20.14
N VAL A 451 2.10 7.84 -21.32
CA VAL A 451 2.79 8.74 -22.28
C VAL A 451 1.80 9.70 -22.96
N GLN A 452 0.51 9.38 -22.98
CA GLN A 452 -0.52 10.26 -23.57
C GLN A 452 -1.03 11.35 -22.61
N GLU A 453 -0.83 11.22 -21.29
CA GLU A 453 -1.44 12.16 -20.31
C GLU A 453 -0.48 13.14 -19.62
N ASP A 454 0.84 12.89 -19.49
CA ASP A 454 1.69 13.74 -18.63
C ASP A 454 2.97 14.29 -19.30
N VAL A 455 2.85 15.46 -19.92
CA VAL A 455 3.92 16.47 -19.90
C VAL A 455 3.72 17.26 -18.60
N TYR A 456 4.60 17.01 -17.61
CA TYR A 456 4.59 17.48 -16.22
C TYR A 456 3.75 16.67 -15.22
N THR A 457 4.32 15.60 -14.65
CA THR A 457 4.25 15.30 -13.20
C THR A 457 5.44 14.41 -12.79
N PRO A 458 6.21 14.71 -11.72
CA PRO A 458 7.38 13.92 -11.33
C PRO A 458 7.01 12.52 -10.82
N VAL A 459 7.89 11.56 -11.13
CA VAL A 459 7.78 10.08 -10.98
C VAL A 459 7.63 9.56 -9.53
N TYR A 460 7.37 10.41 -8.53
CA TYR A 460 7.28 10.00 -7.13
C TYR A 460 5.99 9.28 -6.73
N ALA A 461 4.96 9.23 -7.58
CA ALA A 461 3.63 8.71 -7.22
C ALA A 461 3.41 7.20 -7.46
N VAL A 462 4.45 6.37 -7.64
CA VAL A 462 4.25 4.91 -7.92
C VAL A 462 4.84 3.99 -6.86
N GLN A 463 5.91 4.40 -6.18
CA GLN A 463 6.42 3.63 -5.02
C GLN A 463 5.62 3.90 -3.74
N SER A 464 4.86 4.99 -3.72
CA SER A 464 3.96 5.31 -2.62
C SER A 464 2.75 4.38 -2.65
N VAL A 465 1.99 4.26 -3.74
CA VAL A 465 0.67 3.60 -3.73
C VAL A 465 0.62 2.16 -3.19
N ALA A 466 1.59 1.28 -3.48
CA ALA A 466 1.61 -0.07 -2.91
C ALA A 466 2.13 -0.10 -1.46
N SER A 467 3.05 0.80 -1.12
CA SER A 467 3.62 0.96 0.23
C SER A 467 2.76 1.84 1.14
N GLU A 468 1.91 2.70 0.57
CA GLU A 468 0.85 3.49 1.20
C GLU A 468 -0.31 2.56 1.44
N TRP A 469 -0.77 1.75 0.48
CA TRP A 469 -1.82 0.77 0.80
C TRP A 469 -1.38 -0.30 1.79
N ILE A 470 -0.20 -0.89 1.62
CA ILE A 470 0.32 -1.91 2.53
C ILE A 470 0.86 -1.29 3.84
N GLY A 471 1.32 -0.04 3.80
CA GLY A 471 1.78 0.71 4.97
C GLY A 471 0.69 1.42 5.76
N ASP A 472 -0.41 1.81 5.12
CA ASP A 472 -1.67 2.30 5.71
C ASP A 472 -2.53 1.11 6.17
N MET A 473 -2.27 -0.10 5.65
CA MET A 473 -2.70 -1.37 6.26
C MET A 473 -1.95 -1.69 7.57
N ARG A 474 -1.11 -0.79 8.10
CA ARG A 474 -0.66 -0.87 9.50
C ARG A 474 -1.89 -0.83 10.40
N ILE A 475 -2.35 -2.02 10.78
CA ILE A 475 -3.16 -2.24 11.98
C ILE A 475 -2.20 -1.92 13.13
N ILE A 476 -2.02 -0.64 13.42
CA ILE A 476 -1.30 -0.24 14.63
C ILE A 476 -2.20 -0.70 15.77
N GLU A 477 -1.72 -1.66 16.55
CA GLU A 477 -2.35 -2.06 17.80
C GLU A 477 -2.14 -0.94 18.82
N ARG A 478 -2.91 0.14 18.64
CA ARG A 478 -3.12 1.16 19.65
C ARG A 478 -4.43 0.80 20.32
N LYS A 479 -4.44 0.78 21.66
CA LYS A 479 -5.71 0.80 22.40
C LYS A 479 -6.52 2.00 21.92
N PRO A 480 -7.81 1.84 21.58
CA PRO A 480 -8.68 2.96 21.23
C PRO A 480 -8.63 4.05 22.30
N PHE A 481 -8.81 5.30 21.90
CA PHE A 481 -8.72 6.44 22.82
C PHE A 481 -9.75 6.40 23.95
N ILE A 482 -10.94 5.84 23.67
CA ILE A 482 -12.02 5.72 24.65
C ILE A 482 -11.77 4.48 25.50
N SER A 483 -11.58 4.68 26.79
CA SER A 483 -11.39 3.57 27.74
C SER A 483 -12.71 2.91 28.14
N ILE A 484 -12.65 1.63 28.53
CA ILE A 484 -13.83 0.90 29.08
C ILE A 484 -14.45 1.65 30.25
N GLN A 485 -13.63 2.19 31.16
CA GLN A 485 -14.09 2.96 32.30
C GLN A 485 -14.90 4.20 31.86
N GLN A 486 -14.44 4.93 30.86
CA GLN A 486 -15.20 6.07 30.33
C GLN A 486 -16.55 5.64 29.74
N ILE A 487 -16.62 4.46 29.09
CA ILE A 487 -17.87 3.93 28.54
C ILE A 487 -18.86 3.60 29.67
N GLU A 488 -18.39 2.96 30.73
CA GLU A 488 -19.21 2.65 31.91
C GLU A 488 -19.73 3.92 32.60
N GLU A 489 -18.91 4.96 32.69
CA GLU A 489 -19.29 6.25 33.29
C GLU A 489 -20.42 6.96 32.51
N ILE A 490 -20.41 6.88 31.17
CA ILE A 490 -21.41 7.56 30.34
C ILE A 490 -22.68 6.74 30.11
N GLU A 491 -22.71 5.44 30.43
CA GLU A 491 -23.87 4.59 30.20
C GLU A 491 -25.14 5.16 30.86
N SER A 492 -24.99 5.75 32.06
CA SER A 492 -26.08 6.41 32.78
C SER A 492 -26.73 7.60 32.05
N LEU A 493 -26.05 8.16 31.05
CA LEU A 493 -26.55 9.27 30.22
C LEU A 493 -27.39 8.78 29.04
N LEU A 494 -27.26 7.50 28.68
CA LEU A 494 -27.88 6.91 27.49
C LEU A 494 -29.33 6.51 27.76
N LYS A 495 -30.13 6.53 26.70
CA LYS A 495 -31.52 6.06 26.72
C LYS A 495 -31.78 5.17 25.50
N PRO A 496 -32.66 4.15 25.64
CA PRO A 496 -33.12 3.37 24.50
C PRO A 496 -33.53 4.27 23.35
N GLY A 497 -33.05 3.96 22.15
CA GLY A 497 -33.26 4.73 20.94
C GLY A 497 -32.13 5.67 20.56
N ASP A 498 -31.18 5.96 21.46
CA ASP A 498 -30.01 6.77 21.12
C ASP A 498 -29.22 6.15 19.95
N ILE A 499 -28.74 7.00 19.04
CA ILE A 499 -27.95 6.62 17.87
C ILE A 499 -26.51 7.01 18.12
N PHE A 500 -25.59 6.07 17.92
CA PHE A 500 -24.16 6.30 18.00
C PHE A 500 -23.61 6.59 16.62
N LEU A 501 -22.70 7.55 16.53
CA LEU A 501 -21.76 7.67 15.41
C LEU A 501 -20.39 7.33 15.95
N GLU A 502 -19.71 6.37 15.32
CA GLU A 502 -18.46 5.83 15.83
C GLU A 502 -17.37 5.89 14.77
N ARG A 503 -16.14 6.19 15.20
CA ARG A 503 -14.96 6.13 14.35
C ARG A 503 -13.81 5.43 15.08
N ARG A 504 -13.20 4.46 14.41
CA ARG A 504 -11.96 3.79 14.81
C ARG A 504 -10.88 4.12 13.80
N ASN A 505 -9.94 4.99 14.11
CA ASN A 505 -8.92 5.50 13.17
C ASN A 505 -8.11 4.39 12.52
N TRP A 506 -7.78 3.34 13.25
CA TRP A 506 -6.91 2.26 12.77
C TRP A 506 -7.68 1.09 12.15
N PHE A 507 -8.98 1.27 11.90
CA PHE A 507 -9.80 0.30 11.20
C PHE A 507 -9.88 0.64 9.70
N LEU A 508 -9.30 -0.25 8.90
CA LEU A 508 -9.30 -0.18 7.43
C LEU A 508 -10.71 -0.12 6.81
N SER A 509 -11.76 -0.52 7.55
CA SER A 509 -13.16 -0.37 7.11
C SER A 509 -13.56 1.08 6.89
N ASN A 510 -12.82 2.05 7.43
CA ASN A 510 -13.04 3.46 7.15
C ASN A 510 -12.60 3.85 5.74
N ALA A 511 -11.65 3.12 5.13
CA ALA A 511 -11.23 3.38 3.76
C ALA A 511 -12.42 3.19 2.82
N PHE A 512 -12.61 4.14 1.91
CA PHE A 512 -13.76 4.21 0.99
C PHE A 512 -15.14 4.48 1.63
N LEU A 513 -15.18 4.93 2.88
CA LEU A 513 -16.40 5.46 3.48
C LEU A 513 -16.39 7.00 3.47
N PRO A 514 -17.49 7.65 3.07
CA PRO A 514 -17.62 9.10 3.01
C PRO A 514 -17.53 9.78 4.40
N GLY A 515 -16.70 10.83 4.48
CA GLY A 515 -16.66 11.76 5.63
C GLY A 515 -15.90 11.25 6.87
N PHE A 516 -16.04 11.99 7.98
CA PHE A 516 -15.35 11.67 9.24
C PHE A 516 -15.94 10.46 9.95
N TRP A 517 -17.26 10.28 9.88
CA TRP A 517 -18.02 9.25 10.61
C TRP A 517 -18.32 8.05 9.71
N PRO A 518 -17.66 6.89 9.93
CA PRO A 518 -17.81 5.70 9.09
C PRO A 518 -18.95 4.77 9.53
N HIS A 519 -19.35 4.81 10.80
CA HIS A 519 -20.24 3.81 11.39
C HIS A 519 -21.35 4.42 12.23
N ALA A 520 -22.48 3.71 12.31
CA ALA A 520 -23.58 4.04 13.18
C ALA A 520 -24.16 2.80 13.88
N ALA A 521 -24.58 2.96 15.12
CA ALA A 521 -25.18 1.89 15.92
C ALA A 521 -26.41 2.39 16.69
N LEU A 522 -27.28 1.47 17.12
CA LEU A 522 -28.48 1.79 17.88
C LEU A 522 -28.38 1.26 19.31
N TYR A 523 -28.50 2.14 20.30
CA TYR A 523 -28.65 1.75 21.69
C TYR A 523 -30.07 1.26 21.97
N VAL A 524 -30.17 0.03 22.41
CA VAL A 524 -31.43 -0.64 22.73
C VAL A 524 -31.73 -0.56 24.23
N GLY A 525 -30.68 -0.49 25.07
CA GLY A 525 -30.80 -0.52 26.53
C GLY A 525 -30.89 -1.93 27.10
N ARG A 526 -31.08 -2.05 28.41
CA ARG A 526 -31.09 -3.36 29.09
C ARG A 526 -32.43 -4.07 28.93
N MET A 527 -32.50 -5.32 29.40
CA MET A 527 -33.78 -6.06 29.47
C MET A 527 -34.86 -5.30 30.25
N GLU A 528 -34.48 -4.55 31.28
CA GLU A 528 -35.37 -3.69 32.07
C GLU A 528 -35.98 -2.58 31.21
N ASP A 529 -35.22 -2.00 30.29
CA ASP A 529 -35.70 -0.97 29.36
C ASP A 529 -36.72 -1.54 28.37
N LEU A 530 -36.47 -2.75 27.84
CA LEU A 530 -37.43 -3.44 26.97
C LEU A 530 -38.76 -3.70 27.68
N ARG A 531 -38.72 -3.99 28.99
CA ARG A 531 -39.93 -4.14 29.82
C ARG A 531 -40.61 -2.79 30.06
N ARG A 532 -39.84 -1.74 30.38
CA ARG A 532 -40.34 -0.37 30.61
C ARG A 532 -41.05 0.19 29.37
N LEU A 533 -40.51 -0.07 28.19
CA LEU A 533 -41.11 0.31 26.89
C LEU A 533 -42.29 -0.59 26.50
N GLY A 534 -42.60 -1.64 27.26
CA GLY A 534 -43.71 -2.56 26.99
C GLY A 534 -43.48 -3.50 25.80
N ILE A 535 -42.25 -3.60 25.29
CA ILE A 535 -41.94 -4.38 24.08
C ILE A 535 -41.45 -5.80 24.38
N ALA A 536 -41.00 -6.09 25.60
CA ALA A 536 -40.46 -7.42 26.01
C ALA A 536 -41.36 -8.63 25.67
N ASN A 537 -42.67 -8.45 25.51
CA ASN A 537 -43.61 -9.53 25.17
C ASN A 537 -44.03 -9.57 23.70
N ARG A 538 -43.52 -8.65 22.86
CA ARG A 538 -43.84 -8.59 21.43
C ARG A 538 -43.34 -9.87 20.72
N PRO A 539 -44.20 -10.54 19.91
CA PRO A 539 -43.81 -11.77 19.20
C PRO A 539 -42.53 -11.63 18.37
N GLU A 540 -42.34 -10.45 17.78
CA GLU A 540 -41.23 -10.12 16.89
C GLU A 540 -39.86 -10.18 17.59
N ILE A 541 -39.81 -9.92 18.89
CA ILE A 541 -38.57 -9.91 19.67
C ILE A 541 -38.41 -11.13 20.57
N LYS A 542 -39.52 -11.75 20.99
CA LYS A 542 -39.56 -12.84 21.98
C LYS A 542 -38.60 -13.99 21.66
N GLY A 543 -38.47 -14.37 20.39
CA GLY A 543 -37.56 -15.43 19.94
C GLY A 543 -36.07 -15.09 20.10
N LYS A 544 -35.72 -13.79 20.18
CA LYS A 544 -34.34 -13.29 20.23
C LYS A 544 -33.91 -12.88 21.63
N LEU A 545 -34.85 -12.74 22.57
CA LEU A 545 -34.56 -12.31 23.95
C LEU A 545 -33.63 -13.26 24.72
N ARG A 546 -33.61 -14.56 24.38
CA ARG A 546 -32.68 -15.51 25.02
C ARG A 546 -31.23 -15.17 24.67
N GLU A 547 -30.97 -14.84 23.41
CA GLU A 547 -29.65 -14.43 22.94
C GLU A 547 -29.30 -13.03 23.47
N TYR A 548 -30.24 -12.09 23.37
CA TYR A 548 -30.07 -10.73 23.88
C TYR A 548 -29.76 -10.71 25.39
N GLY A 549 -30.47 -11.51 26.19
CA GLY A 549 -30.25 -11.60 27.63
C GLY A 549 -29.02 -12.41 28.05
N ALA A 550 -28.29 -13.02 27.11
CA ALA A 550 -26.99 -13.63 27.39
C ALA A 550 -25.90 -12.56 27.47
N LYS A 551 -24.75 -12.91 28.07
CA LYS A 551 -23.57 -12.05 28.07
C LYS A 551 -22.91 -12.03 26.69
N ALA A 552 -22.46 -10.86 26.29
CA ALA A 552 -21.58 -10.65 25.15
C ALA A 552 -20.20 -11.31 25.38
N PRO A 553 -19.37 -11.47 24.34
CA PRO A 553 -18.05 -12.12 24.46
C PRO A 553 -17.09 -11.44 25.44
N ASP A 554 -17.28 -10.15 25.74
CA ASP A 554 -16.52 -9.40 26.73
C ASP A 554 -17.07 -9.52 28.17
N GLY A 555 -18.14 -10.31 28.36
CA GLY A 555 -18.77 -10.55 29.65
C GLY A 555 -19.83 -9.51 30.06
N HIS A 556 -20.05 -8.46 29.26
CA HIS A 556 -21.06 -7.43 29.51
C HIS A 556 -22.42 -7.82 28.90
N ASP A 557 -23.49 -7.10 29.27
CA ASP A 557 -24.82 -7.34 28.70
C ASP A 557 -24.89 -6.81 27.26
N HIS A 558 -25.68 -7.47 26.40
CA HIS A 558 -26.04 -6.87 25.12
C HIS A 558 -26.96 -5.67 25.37
N THR A 559 -26.57 -4.53 24.82
CA THR A 559 -27.31 -3.25 24.94
C THR A 559 -27.36 -2.48 23.63
N VAL A 560 -26.63 -2.94 22.62
CA VAL A 560 -26.49 -2.31 21.31
C VAL A 560 -26.90 -3.31 20.24
N ILE A 561 -27.53 -2.81 19.18
CA ILE A 561 -27.69 -3.53 17.93
C ILE A 561 -27.06 -2.74 16.80
N GLU A 562 -26.26 -3.41 15.99
CA GLU A 562 -25.49 -2.79 14.91
C GLU A 562 -25.34 -3.75 13.73
N ALA A 563 -25.16 -3.19 12.53
CA ALA A 563 -24.76 -3.97 11.36
C ALA A 563 -23.26 -3.78 11.14
N VAL A 564 -22.49 -4.84 11.35
CA VAL A 564 -21.03 -4.90 11.13
C VAL A 564 -20.71 -6.04 10.16
N SER A 565 -19.45 -6.30 9.83
CA SER A 565 -19.08 -7.32 8.83
C SER A 565 -19.65 -8.73 9.08
N GLU A 566 -19.96 -9.06 10.34
CA GLU A 566 -20.60 -10.31 10.77
C GLU A 566 -22.11 -10.36 10.47
N GLY A 567 -22.71 -9.22 10.11
CA GLY A 567 -24.14 -9.02 9.95
C GLY A 567 -24.73 -8.11 11.01
N VAL A 568 -26.05 -8.18 11.15
CA VAL A 568 -26.80 -7.46 12.20
C VAL A 568 -26.77 -8.28 13.48
N ILE A 569 -26.01 -7.83 14.47
CA ILE A 569 -25.74 -8.56 15.70
C ILE A 569 -26.09 -7.73 16.94
N PHE A 570 -26.27 -8.42 18.06
CA PHE A 570 -26.26 -7.79 19.37
C PHE A 570 -24.83 -7.62 19.88
N ASN A 571 -24.56 -6.48 20.50
CA ASN A 571 -23.25 -6.19 21.08
C ASN A 571 -23.38 -5.51 22.44
N SER A 572 -22.31 -5.57 23.23
CA SER A 572 -22.19 -4.79 24.46
C SER A 572 -21.88 -3.33 24.14
N LEU A 573 -22.26 -2.44 25.05
CA LEU A 573 -21.88 -1.03 24.96
C LEU A 573 -20.36 -0.86 24.95
N THR A 574 -19.67 -1.63 25.79
CA THR A 574 -18.21 -1.64 25.93
C THR A 574 -17.53 -2.05 24.63
N HIS A 575 -18.04 -3.04 23.91
CA HIS A 575 -17.45 -3.41 22.62
C HIS A 575 -17.75 -2.38 21.52
N SER A 576 -19.02 -1.93 21.42
CA SER A 576 -19.45 -0.95 20.42
C SER A 576 -18.69 0.37 20.57
N MET A 577 -18.61 0.91 21.78
CA MET A 577 -18.01 2.23 22.01
C MET A 577 -16.48 2.21 22.24
N HIS A 578 -15.83 1.03 22.18
CA HIS A 578 -14.37 0.93 22.24
C HIS A 578 -13.76 1.40 20.91
N ALA A 579 -13.77 2.71 20.74
CA ALA A 579 -13.44 3.43 19.53
C ALA A 579 -12.57 4.67 19.85
N ASP A 580 -12.17 5.38 18.80
CA ASP A 580 -11.36 6.58 18.93
C ASP A 580 -12.23 7.83 19.09
N TYR A 581 -13.41 7.82 18.46
CA TYR A 581 -14.41 8.88 18.55
C TYR A 581 -15.79 8.27 18.65
N VAL A 582 -16.63 8.80 19.53
CA VAL A 582 -18.06 8.47 19.58
C VAL A 582 -18.89 9.71 19.83
N ALA A 583 -19.91 9.93 19.02
CA ALA A 583 -20.97 10.89 19.27
C ALA A 583 -22.31 10.18 19.50
N VAL A 584 -23.15 10.75 20.36
CA VAL A 584 -24.47 10.20 20.67
C VAL A 584 -25.53 11.25 20.39
N LEU A 585 -26.49 10.87 19.54
CA LEU A 585 -27.65 11.68 19.16
C LEU A 585 -28.94 11.01 19.63
N ARG A 586 -29.81 11.77 20.28
CA ARG A 586 -31.08 11.27 20.81
C ARG A 586 -32.25 11.68 19.92
N PRO A 587 -33.00 10.74 19.34
CA PRO A 587 -34.23 11.06 18.62
C PRO A 587 -35.28 11.72 19.51
N ARG A 588 -35.93 12.78 19.03
CA ARG A 588 -37.07 13.44 19.71
C ARG A 588 -38.38 12.73 19.40
N LEU A 589 -38.50 11.49 19.87
CA LEU A 589 -39.65 10.62 19.64
C LEU A 589 -40.30 10.19 20.96
N SER A 590 -41.55 9.75 20.90
CA SER A 590 -42.25 9.17 22.06
C SER A 590 -41.73 7.78 22.41
N ASP A 591 -41.86 7.35 23.67
CA ASP A 591 -41.49 5.99 24.11
C ASP A 591 -42.15 4.89 23.26
N ARG A 592 -43.36 5.15 22.71
CA ARG A 592 -44.04 4.23 21.81
C ARG A 592 -43.31 4.08 20.47
N GLU A 593 -42.87 5.18 19.89
CA GLU A 593 -42.12 5.21 18.63
C GLU A 593 -40.73 4.61 18.81
N ILE A 594 -40.04 4.93 19.90
CA ILE A 594 -38.76 4.31 20.27
C ILE A 594 -38.92 2.80 20.43
N GLY A 595 -39.96 2.35 21.14
CA GLY A 595 -40.24 0.92 21.29
C GLY A 595 -40.45 0.23 19.94
N GLU A 596 -41.18 0.84 19.03
CA GLU A 596 -41.41 0.29 17.68
C GLU A 596 -40.14 0.30 16.82
N ALA A 597 -39.30 1.33 16.91
CA ALA A 597 -37.99 1.36 16.25
C ALA A 597 -37.08 0.22 16.73
N ILE A 598 -37.06 -0.05 18.05
CA ILE A 598 -36.31 -1.18 18.62
C ILE A 598 -36.88 -2.52 18.16
N VAL A 599 -38.21 -2.68 18.11
CA VAL A 599 -38.84 -3.91 17.58
C VAL A 599 -38.43 -4.16 16.13
N ARG A 600 -38.40 -3.11 15.29
CA ARG A 600 -37.89 -3.20 13.92
C ARG A 600 -36.41 -3.60 13.89
N ALA A 601 -35.58 -3.02 14.75
CA ALA A 601 -34.17 -3.38 14.86
C ALA A 601 -34.00 -4.88 15.15
N PHE A 602 -34.74 -5.40 16.13
CA PHE A 602 -34.74 -6.83 16.45
C PHE A 602 -35.18 -7.68 15.27
N SER A 603 -36.15 -7.25 14.46
CA SER A 603 -36.57 -8.00 13.26
C SER A 603 -35.42 -8.20 12.25
N HIS A 604 -34.46 -7.26 12.22
CA HIS A 604 -33.30 -7.30 11.33
C HIS A 604 -32.12 -8.13 11.87
N HIS A 605 -32.08 -8.47 13.15
CA HIS A 605 -31.02 -9.30 13.74
C HIS A 605 -30.86 -10.63 12.99
N GLY A 606 -29.61 -10.96 12.64
CA GLY A 606 -29.20 -12.13 11.87
C GLY A 606 -29.11 -11.91 10.35
N LYS A 607 -29.49 -10.73 9.83
CA LYS A 607 -29.28 -10.40 8.41
C LYS A 607 -27.79 -10.22 8.11
N PRO A 608 -27.30 -10.63 6.93
CA PRO A 608 -25.91 -10.38 6.53
C PRO A 608 -25.63 -8.88 6.34
N TYR A 609 -24.35 -8.52 6.37
CA TYR A 609 -23.90 -7.17 6.09
C TYR A 609 -23.95 -6.85 4.60
N ASP A 610 -24.35 -5.64 4.25
CA ASP A 610 -24.32 -5.17 2.87
C ASP A 610 -23.06 -4.36 2.55
N PHE A 611 -22.11 -4.97 1.84
CA PHE A 611 -20.93 -4.25 1.33
C PHE A 611 -21.19 -3.51 0.01
N ASP A 612 -22.35 -3.72 -0.63
CA ASP A 612 -22.75 -3.04 -1.87
C ASP A 612 -23.36 -1.65 -1.60
N PHE A 613 -23.68 -1.35 -0.33
CA PHE A 613 -24.33 -0.12 0.14
C PHE A 613 -25.60 0.22 -0.66
N ASN A 614 -26.40 -0.80 -0.94
CA ASN A 614 -27.59 -0.70 -1.75
C ASN A 614 -28.86 -0.71 -0.89
N PHE A 615 -29.44 0.47 -0.65
CA PHE A 615 -30.65 0.62 0.18
C PHE A 615 -31.93 0.14 -0.53
N GLU A 616 -31.86 -0.27 -1.80
CA GLU A 616 -33.01 -0.78 -2.56
C GLU A 616 -33.48 -2.16 -2.09
N THR A 617 -32.56 -2.98 -1.57
CA THR A 617 -32.85 -4.33 -1.07
C THR A 617 -32.72 -4.38 0.44
N ALA A 618 -33.47 -5.27 1.10
CA ALA A 618 -33.51 -5.36 2.58
C ALA A 618 -33.07 -6.73 3.11
N ASP A 619 -32.51 -7.59 2.26
CA ASP A 619 -31.98 -8.91 2.59
C ASP A 619 -30.65 -8.83 3.33
N LYS A 620 -29.86 -7.78 3.06
CA LYS A 620 -28.62 -7.41 3.76
C LYS A 620 -28.73 -5.95 4.21
N LEU A 621 -27.97 -5.56 5.22
CA LEU A 621 -28.02 -4.18 5.74
C LEU A 621 -26.65 -3.56 6.00
N VAL A 622 -26.55 -2.27 5.69
CA VAL A 622 -25.49 -1.38 6.19
C VAL A 622 -25.84 -0.87 7.59
N CYS A 623 -24.85 -0.44 8.37
CA CYS A 623 -25.01 0.14 9.71
C CYS A 623 -26.03 1.31 9.76
N THR A 624 -25.94 2.25 8.82
CA THR A 624 -26.87 3.37 8.71
C THR A 624 -28.21 3.00 8.09
N GLU A 625 -28.25 1.96 7.27
CA GLU A 625 -29.49 1.42 6.72
C GLU A 625 -30.33 0.78 7.82
N LEU A 626 -29.70 0.06 8.75
CA LEU A 626 -30.36 -0.44 9.95
C LEU A 626 -31.04 0.72 10.70
N VAL A 627 -30.32 1.80 10.99
CA VAL A 627 -30.87 2.99 11.65
C VAL A 627 -32.02 3.60 10.85
N TYR A 628 -31.81 3.82 9.55
CA TYR A 628 -32.82 4.36 8.64
C TYR A 628 -34.11 3.54 8.64
N ARG A 629 -34.01 2.20 8.54
CA ARG A 629 -35.16 1.29 8.52
C ARG A 629 -35.88 1.24 9.87
N CYS A 630 -35.14 1.27 10.98
CA CYS A 630 -35.74 1.31 12.30
C CYS A 630 -36.62 2.54 12.48
N TYR A 631 -36.13 3.71 12.07
CA TYR A 631 -36.81 4.98 12.22
C TYR A 631 -37.63 5.43 11.01
N GLN A 632 -37.86 4.55 10.03
CA GLN A 632 -38.61 4.90 8.82
C GLN A 632 -40.02 5.42 9.17
N GLY A 633 -40.35 6.61 8.68
CA GLY A 633 -41.61 7.30 8.95
C GLY A 633 -41.69 7.98 10.32
N MET A 634 -40.65 7.89 11.15
CA MET A 634 -40.53 8.60 12.44
C MET A 634 -39.50 9.73 12.36
N LEU A 635 -38.38 9.50 11.65
CA LEU A 635 -37.35 10.50 11.39
C LEU A 635 -37.24 10.80 9.90
N ASN A 636 -36.90 12.05 9.55
CA ASN A 636 -36.80 12.46 8.16
C ASN A 636 -35.36 12.46 7.66
N PHE A 637 -34.95 11.36 7.03
CA PHE A 637 -33.66 11.24 6.33
C PHE A 637 -33.75 11.59 4.83
N THR A 638 -34.83 12.21 4.36
CA THR A 638 -35.04 12.49 2.94
C THR A 638 -34.70 13.94 2.55
N PRO A 639 -34.20 14.18 1.31
CA PRO A 639 -33.83 13.18 0.30
C PRO A 639 -32.56 12.41 0.69
N LEU A 640 -32.54 11.10 0.41
CA LEU A 640 -31.31 10.32 0.51
C LEU A 640 -30.34 10.77 -0.59
N PRO A 641 -29.05 10.98 -0.29
CA PRO A 641 -28.07 11.26 -1.33
C PRO A 641 -28.00 10.08 -2.31
N GLU A 642 -27.77 10.42 -3.58
CA GLU A 642 -27.57 9.46 -4.66
C GLU A 642 -26.10 9.46 -5.07
N VAL A 643 -25.52 8.28 -5.15
CA VAL A 643 -24.09 8.10 -5.39
C VAL A 643 -23.90 6.95 -6.36
N MET A 644 -23.19 7.24 -7.46
CA MET A 644 -23.00 6.27 -8.55
C MET A 644 -24.34 5.60 -8.92
N GLY A 645 -25.39 6.41 -9.04
CA GLY A 645 -26.75 5.96 -9.38
C GLY A 645 -27.51 5.21 -8.29
N ARG A 646 -27.02 5.17 -7.04
CA ARG A 646 -27.67 4.45 -5.92
C ARG A 646 -27.97 5.35 -4.74
N LYS A 647 -29.16 5.19 -4.16
CA LYS A 647 -29.53 5.85 -2.90
C LYS A 647 -28.79 5.21 -1.74
N THR A 648 -28.24 6.04 -0.87
CA THR A 648 -27.47 5.61 0.30
C THR A 648 -27.60 6.61 1.44
N LEU A 649 -27.15 6.26 2.64
CA LEU A 649 -27.09 7.15 3.80
C LEU A 649 -25.74 7.00 4.50
N PRO A 650 -24.73 7.80 4.15
CA PRO A 650 -23.50 7.90 4.92
C PRO A 650 -23.74 8.24 6.38
N ALA A 651 -22.95 7.72 7.31
CA ALA A 651 -23.11 8.04 8.74
C ALA A 651 -22.83 9.53 9.01
N VAL A 652 -21.92 10.15 8.25
CA VAL A 652 -21.69 11.61 8.28
C VAL A 652 -22.94 12.43 7.94
N GLU A 653 -23.87 11.93 7.12
CA GLU A 653 -25.12 12.65 6.82
C GLU A 653 -26.04 12.76 8.03
N ILE A 654 -25.96 11.82 8.98
CA ILE A 654 -26.70 11.92 10.25
C ILE A 654 -26.13 13.08 11.08
N ALA A 655 -24.80 13.25 11.11
CA ALA A 655 -24.16 14.39 11.77
C ALA A 655 -24.51 15.71 11.06
N ARG A 656 -24.43 15.76 9.73
CA ARG A 656 -24.78 16.96 8.93
C ARG A 656 -26.25 17.36 9.11
N LYS A 657 -27.16 16.38 9.17
CA LYS A 657 -28.56 16.61 9.50
C LYS A 657 -28.72 17.28 10.86
N PHE A 658 -28.06 16.75 11.91
CA PHE A 658 -28.06 17.38 13.22
C PHE A 658 -27.57 18.84 13.15
N VAL A 659 -26.43 19.09 12.50
CA VAL A 659 -25.86 20.45 12.35
C VAL A 659 -26.85 21.42 11.68
N LYS A 660 -27.56 20.96 10.65
CA LYS A 660 -28.55 21.76 9.91
C LYS A 660 -29.82 22.05 10.71
N GLU A 661 -30.18 21.18 11.65
CA GLU A 661 -31.44 21.24 12.38
C GLU A 661 -31.32 21.71 13.82
N ARG A 662 -30.12 21.70 14.43
CA ARG A 662 -29.92 21.95 15.86
C ARG A 662 -30.58 23.23 16.41
N SER A 663 -30.69 24.28 15.60
CA SER A 663 -31.33 25.55 15.97
C SER A 663 -32.84 25.59 15.78
N LYS A 664 -33.44 24.56 15.18
CA LYS A 664 -34.89 24.48 14.92
C LYS A 664 -35.63 23.83 16.07
N GLU A 665 -36.88 24.26 16.29
CA GLU A 665 -37.74 23.67 17.31
C GLU A 665 -38.19 22.25 16.95
N ASP A 666 -38.37 21.98 15.65
CA ASP A 666 -38.80 20.71 15.06
C ASP A 666 -37.64 19.79 14.66
N ARG A 667 -36.44 20.01 15.23
CA ARG A 667 -35.27 19.15 14.98
C ARG A 667 -35.54 17.70 15.38
N ASP A 668 -34.99 16.77 14.60
CA ASP A 668 -35.16 15.34 14.84
C ASP A 668 -34.31 14.80 16.00
N PHE A 669 -33.20 15.50 16.33
CA PHE A 669 -32.19 15.02 17.26
C PHE A 669 -31.79 16.05 18.32
N ASP A 670 -31.54 15.57 19.54
CA ASP A 670 -30.82 16.29 20.59
C ASP A 670 -29.40 15.74 20.77
N PHE A 671 -28.45 16.62 21.06
CA PHE A 671 -27.08 16.24 21.39
C PHE A 671 -26.99 15.67 22.81
N VAL A 672 -26.35 14.51 22.96
CA VAL A 672 -26.12 13.87 24.28
C VAL A 672 -24.68 14.02 24.72
N LEU A 673 -23.74 13.55 23.89
CA LEU A 673 -22.30 13.66 24.16
C LEU A 673 -21.48 13.45 22.89
N PHE A 674 -20.23 13.92 22.94
CA PHE A 674 -19.18 13.62 21.99
C PHE A 674 -17.88 13.35 22.74
N LEU A 675 -17.29 12.17 22.49
CA LEU A 675 -15.94 11.80 22.91
C LEU A 675 -15.02 11.95 21.71
N ASP A 676 -14.10 12.90 21.81
CA ASP A 676 -13.15 13.25 20.76
C ASP A 676 -11.76 12.72 21.11
N GLY A 677 -11.22 11.86 20.26
CA GLY A 677 -9.92 11.23 20.44
C GLY A 677 -8.76 12.21 20.28
N ASP A 678 -7.88 12.27 21.27
CA ASP A 678 -6.69 13.12 21.25
C ASP A 678 -5.43 12.26 21.08
N ALA A 679 -4.82 12.35 19.89
CA ALA A 679 -3.62 11.60 19.54
C ALA A 679 -2.43 11.93 20.44
N THR A 680 -2.32 13.17 20.92
CA THR A 680 -1.20 13.65 21.74
C THR A 680 -1.21 13.07 23.14
N THR A 681 -2.40 12.93 23.74
CA THR A 681 -2.55 12.35 25.09
C THR A 681 -2.85 10.86 25.08
N GLY A 682 -3.34 10.32 23.96
CA GLY A 682 -3.74 8.93 23.89
C GLY A 682 -5.05 8.60 24.59
N HIS A 683 -5.87 9.61 24.86
CA HIS A 683 -7.16 9.46 25.52
C HIS A 683 -8.24 10.27 24.81
N ALA A 684 -9.49 9.83 24.90
CA ALA A 684 -10.63 10.61 24.42
C ALA A 684 -11.08 11.61 25.47
N ARG A 685 -11.49 12.80 25.03
CA ARG A 685 -12.03 13.85 25.89
C ARG A 685 -13.48 14.12 25.54
N ARG A 686 -14.29 14.39 26.55
CA ARG A 686 -15.66 14.86 26.33
C ARG A 686 -15.61 16.28 25.78
N GLN A 687 -16.29 16.50 24.66
CA GLN A 687 -16.38 17.79 23.99
C GLN A 687 -17.80 18.35 23.99
N VAL A 688 -17.88 19.64 23.69
CA VAL A 688 -19.14 20.37 23.54
C VAL A 688 -19.78 20.13 22.17
N GLU A 689 -21.06 20.50 22.05
CA GLU A 689 -21.84 20.33 20.82
C GLU A 689 -21.19 21.00 19.59
N ASP A 690 -20.56 22.16 19.75
CA ASP A 690 -19.92 22.86 18.63
C ASP A 690 -18.74 22.09 18.04
N GLU A 691 -17.96 21.39 18.87
CA GLU A 691 -16.86 20.52 18.41
C GLU A 691 -17.40 19.29 17.68
N PHE A 692 -18.53 18.73 18.15
CA PHE A 692 -19.22 17.69 17.40
C PHE A 692 -19.70 18.22 16.04
N CYS A 693 -20.24 19.43 15.98
CA CYS A 693 -20.68 20.03 14.72
C CYS A 693 -19.51 20.24 13.75
N ALA A 694 -18.35 20.68 14.26
CA ALA A 694 -17.13 20.78 13.46
C ALA A 694 -16.67 19.41 12.91
N SER A 695 -16.94 18.31 13.64
CA SER A 695 -16.60 16.96 13.18
C SER A 695 -17.31 16.52 11.89
N ALA A 696 -18.48 17.11 11.58
CA ALA A 696 -19.24 16.79 10.36
C ALA A 696 -18.53 17.24 9.06
N GLU A 697 -17.59 18.19 9.17
CA GLU A 697 -16.78 18.72 8.06
C GLU A 697 -15.34 18.17 8.06
N ARG A 698 -14.95 17.41 9.09
CA ARG A 698 -13.62 16.79 9.13
C ARG A 698 -13.47 15.80 7.97
N SER A 699 -12.32 15.80 7.32
CA SER A 699 -12.05 14.88 6.21
C SER A 699 -11.87 13.45 6.71
N GLN A 700 -12.16 12.48 5.86
CA GLN A 700 -11.80 11.08 6.10
C GLN A 700 -10.28 10.93 6.31
N ALA A 701 -9.50 11.64 5.49
CA ALA A 701 -8.04 11.65 5.42
C ALA A 701 -7.32 12.29 6.62
N SER A 702 -8.05 12.73 7.66
CA SER A 702 -7.49 13.14 8.97
C SER A 702 -6.88 11.96 9.76
N PHE A 703 -6.25 11.02 9.06
CA PHE A 703 -5.41 9.97 9.60
C PHE A 703 -4.07 10.62 9.96
N ASN A 704 -3.80 10.78 11.27
CA ASN A 704 -2.52 11.27 11.84
C ASN A 704 -2.31 12.79 11.92
N GLU A 705 -3.24 13.54 12.52
CA GLU A 705 -2.81 14.70 13.33
C GLU A 705 -2.68 14.32 14.81
#